data_AF-A0A522MW62-F1
#
_entry.id   AF-A0A522MW62-F1
#
_cell.length_a   1.000
_cell.length_b   1.000
_cell.length_c   1.000
_cell.angle_alpha   90.00
_cell.angle_beta   90.00
_cell.angle_gamma   90.00
#
_symmetry.space_group_name_H-M   'P 1'
#
loop_
_entity.id
_entity.type
_entity.pdbx_description
1 polymer ?
#
loop_
_entity_poly.entity_id
_entity_poly.type
_entity_poly.pdbx_seq_one_letter_code
_entity_poly.pdbx_strand_id
1 'polypeptide(L)'
;MSEPMGWKALLAGYGEPDARPFPLPAYSEFMPAPRLGRKPYGEPDVDLFAEDDPLGWRVSEAEQAWELAPGLEHIAREVYASLLPLGQGREEHLIRGHGGRNLAGNPYWPPELAAAAGRLPHERFVSLLPLALSRTQDDKGRVRWTLFGSSEHGPGRAFWRSFAAGSETGPADAVAFLARLLRAAYGEDARTSERLAALGFRILPSGPHHPQPAWAEELPAWTAPLSLGDGGPFDDVRYLLTFRPFASLPEDARRRYLAGDLHLLPFPGSLVFWGMPTFLRLAEELPVAMQLPLLRLTRRHQGPGIRIPQSGWLHEPGPEKLERELHDAYMRETFTRTHRWDRVLRHENELDVLTHADKVARVLFATDLDAMGLYDKPMARNAQLWTSDFRRVLDGPQANAEEIAAARDRVIAGGTFGYRFVYPAMRVGAHEVTWHRPLVAFVPPGADTPTLLDEGPLGYLAASPDAAGGDTIELFPRVLQRPLQLAAVTELRRRGGGAHEAENVLALAAAWRGLGERPLPRSFARRLLKLAKDETVEAWLDALPGRTADPEAGRRLREGAEALLQPAGAPGDGHAVLTYGATATRRFEEAYWRDIATLAHGEYLTKDNADCVRDAVTQAHLPHHRRDLEPLGDYLIERHRRSIAAAGMTGKAFCGELPFAWRTDFPFDEFGGWLANREGKAHERDIVVAIPGRDRRHAVVLADHYDTAYMEDVYDTSKGGSGARLAAHGADDNHSATATLLQAAPIYLDLAKQGRLERDVWLVHLTGEEFPADCMGARALCRALMERAVVLPGADGDVDLSATRVVGLVVMDMIAHNRADHPYVFQIAPGDGPGALRVALAAHLANEAWNALAATLNATPERRGRGPSTRSADPAFVPPVAAVPRMRGEVRLHFEPRSSLYNTDGQVFSDVGVPAALFMEDYDIDRQGYHDTHDTMENIDLDYGAALAAIAIETIARLATAEGGRKAE
;
A
#
# COMPACT_ATOMS: atom_id res chain seq x y z
N MET A 1 -20.07 -26.83 17.18
CA MET A 1 -19.59 -26.00 16.05
C MET A 1 -18.25 -26.58 15.64
N SER A 2 -18.04 -26.90 14.36
CA SER A 2 -16.72 -27.34 13.88
C SER A 2 -15.71 -26.22 14.10
N GLU A 3 -14.47 -26.57 14.43
CA GLU A 3 -13.39 -25.57 14.51
C GLU A 3 -13.25 -24.83 13.16
N PRO A 4 -13.02 -23.51 13.16
CA PRO A 4 -12.81 -22.75 11.94
C PRO A 4 -11.56 -23.27 11.23
N MET A 5 -11.62 -23.39 9.90
CA MET A 5 -10.55 -23.96 9.06
C MET A 5 -10.10 -22.95 8.00
N GLY A 6 -8.82 -22.97 7.66
CA GLY A 6 -8.24 -22.14 6.61
C GLY A 6 -8.39 -20.64 6.90
N TRP A 7 -8.85 -19.86 5.93
CA TRP A 7 -8.95 -18.39 6.09
C TRP A 7 -9.92 -17.98 7.21
N LYS A 8 -10.95 -18.79 7.50
CA LYS A 8 -11.87 -18.56 8.62
C LYS A 8 -11.17 -18.64 9.97
N ALA A 9 -10.15 -19.49 10.09
CA ALA A 9 -9.32 -19.57 11.29
C ALA A 9 -8.43 -18.33 11.45
N LEU A 10 -7.88 -17.81 10.34
CA LEU A 10 -7.05 -16.59 10.35
C LEU A 10 -7.78 -15.37 10.88
N LEU A 11 -9.09 -15.27 10.62
CA LEU A 11 -9.93 -14.15 11.01
C LEU A 11 -10.67 -14.36 12.34
N ALA A 12 -10.55 -15.54 12.95
CA ALA A 12 -11.25 -15.85 14.19
C ALA A 12 -10.80 -14.91 15.32
N GLY A 13 -11.75 -14.16 15.90
CA GLY A 13 -11.48 -13.17 16.95
C GLY A 13 -10.71 -11.92 16.49
N TYR A 14 -10.36 -11.80 15.20
CA TYR A 14 -9.63 -10.65 14.70
C TYR A 14 -10.51 -9.39 14.64
N GLY A 15 -9.96 -8.26 15.09
CA GLY A 15 -10.66 -6.98 15.17
C GLY A 15 -11.49 -6.79 16.44
N GLU A 16 -11.53 -7.79 17.33
CA GLU A 16 -12.02 -7.58 18.69
C GLU A 16 -10.96 -6.83 19.52
N PRO A 17 -11.37 -5.96 20.46
CA PRO A 17 -10.43 -5.27 21.35
C PRO A 17 -9.59 -6.29 22.15
N ASP A 18 -8.26 -6.15 22.09
CA ASP A 18 -7.29 -6.88 22.91
C ASP A 18 -6.79 -5.95 24.04
N ALA A 19 -6.24 -6.53 25.11
CA ALA A 19 -5.57 -5.78 26.17
C ALA A 19 -4.24 -5.14 25.71
N ARG A 20 -3.72 -5.53 24.55
CA ARG A 20 -2.49 -4.96 23.96
C ARG A 20 -2.82 -3.78 23.05
N PRO A 21 -2.04 -2.68 23.11
CA PRO A 21 -2.22 -1.54 22.23
C PRO A 21 -2.14 -1.92 20.76
N PHE A 22 -3.01 -1.36 19.93
CA PHE A 22 -3.01 -1.63 18.49
C PHE A 22 -1.85 -0.85 17.81
N PRO A 23 -0.88 -1.54 17.18
CA PRO A 23 0.28 -0.88 16.61
C PRO A 23 -0.08 -0.17 15.30
N LEU A 24 0.05 1.16 15.34
CA LEU A 24 -0.04 2.06 14.20
C LEU A 24 1.24 2.90 14.19
N PRO A 25 2.32 2.40 13.54
CA PRO A 25 3.56 3.15 13.42
C PRO A 25 3.36 4.35 12.50
N ALA A 26 4.28 5.31 12.59
CA ALA A 26 4.37 6.36 11.59
C ALA A 26 4.82 5.80 10.26
N TYR A 27 4.15 6.15 9.17
CA TYR A 27 4.50 5.65 7.83
C TYR A 27 5.80 6.32 7.40
N SER A 28 6.05 7.51 7.91
CA SER A 28 7.31 8.25 7.89
C SER A 28 8.43 7.60 8.71
N GLU A 29 8.20 6.57 9.52
CA GLU A 29 9.28 5.89 10.27
C GLU A 29 9.36 4.40 9.94
N PHE A 30 8.22 3.77 9.71
CA PHE A 30 8.09 2.37 9.41
C PHE A 30 6.84 2.12 8.57
N MET A 31 7.03 1.78 7.30
CA MET A 31 5.93 1.42 6.41
C MET A 31 5.23 0.15 6.93
N PRO A 32 3.94 0.18 7.32
CA PRO A 32 3.28 -0.98 7.90
C PRO A 32 2.97 -2.05 6.84
N ALA A 33 2.73 -3.26 7.34
CA ALA A 33 2.19 -4.35 6.52
C ALA A 33 0.78 -4.01 6.01
N PRO A 34 0.47 -4.26 4.72
CA PRO A 34 -0.92 -4.19 4.25
C PRO A 34 -1.76 -5.28 4.91
N ARG A 35 -2.97 -4.94 5.35
CA ARG A 35 -3.93 -5.86 5.98
C ARG A 35 -4.98 -6.28 4.97
N LEU A 36 -5.07 -7.57 4.69
CA LEU A 36 -5.95 -8.15 3.67
C LEU A 36 -6.99 -9.08 4.29
N GLY A 37 -8.02 -9.44 3.52
CA GLY A 37 -9.03 -10.41 3.93
C GLY A 37 -10.07 -9.84 4.90
N ARG A 38 -9.64 -9.11 5.92
CA ARG A 38 -10.48 -8.24 6.75
C ARG A 38 -9.58 -7.24 7.44
N LYS A 39 -9.84 -5.95 7.25
CA LYS A 39 -9.17 -4.91 8.05
C LYS A 39 -9.77 -4.89 9.47
N PRO A 40 -9.03 -4.52 10.53
CA PRO A 40 -9.48 -4.64 11.92
C PRO A 40 -10.86 -4.02 12.18
N TYR A 41 -11.12 -2.86 11.60
CA TYR A 41 -12.40 -2.17 11.70
C TYR A 41 -13.36 -2.48 10.56
N GLY A 42 -12.86 -3.07 9.48
CA GLY A 42 -13.55 -3.24 8.22
C GLY A 42 -14.43 -4.48 8.14
N GLU A 43 -15.15 -4.56 7.02
CA GLU A 43 -15.88 -5.75 6.59
C GLU A 43 -14.89 -6.76 5.96
N PRO A 44 -15.22 -8.06 5.93
CA PRO A 44 -14.44 -9.05 5.17
C PRO A 44 -14.35 -8.69 3.68
N ASP A 45 -13.17 -8.89 3.12
CA ASP A 45 -12.87 -8.77 1.70
C ASP A 45 -13.42 -10.00 0.96
N VAL A 46 -14.52 -9.78 0.26
CA VAL A 46 -15.23 -10.80 -0.52
C VAL A 46 -14.54 -11.16 -1.84
N ASP A 47 -13.58 -10.36 -2.29
CA ASP A 47 -12.83 -10.65 -3.51
C ASP A 47 -11.64 -11.57 -3.24
N LEU A 48 -11.07 -11.55 -2.03
CA LEU A 48 -9.93 -12.39 -1.66
C LEU A 48 -10.32 -13.83 -1.31
N PHE A 49 -11.42 -14.01 -0.57
CA PHE A 49 -11.86 -15.32 -0.08
C PHE A 49 -13.20 -15.75 -0.68
N ALA A 50 -13.41 -17.07 -0.76
CA ALA A 50 -14.68 -17.66 -1.11
C ALA A 50 -15.29 -18.35 0.12
N GLU A 51 -16.59 -18.21 0.34
CA GLU A 51 -17.28 -18.84 1.47
C GLU A 51 -17.27 -20.37 1.42
N ASP A 52 -17.28 -20.93 0.21
CA ASP A 52 -17.30 -22.35 -0.12
C ASP A 52 -15.91 -22.98 -0.32
N ASP A 53 -14.84 -22.18 -0.36
CA ASP A 53 -13.45 -22.65 -0.44
C ASP A 53 -12.64 -22.10 0.75
N PRO A 54 -12.64 -22.80 1.90
CA PRO A 54 -11.94 -22.34 3.11
C PRO A 54 -10.42 -22.29 2.97
N LEU A 55 -9.84 -23.02 2.01
CA LEU A 55 -8.38 -23.07 1.79
C LEU A 55 -7.93 -22.20 0.62
N GLY A 56 -8.87 -21.64 -0.16
CA GLY A 56 -8.58 -20.85 -1.34
C GLY A 56 -8.11 -19.42 -1.04
N TRP A 57 -7.12 -18.97 -1.81
CA TRP A 57 -6.65 -17.58 -1.87
C TRP A 57 -6.80 -17.06 -3.30
N ARG A 58 -7.73 -16.13 -3.54
CA ARG A 58 -7.97 -15.64 -4.89
C ARG A 58 -6.86 -14.69 -5.35
N VAL A 59 -6.40 -14.90 -6.59
CA VAL A 59 -5.47 -14.04 -7.31
C VAL A 59 -6.23 -13.49 -8.52
N SER A 60 -6.39 -12.17 -8.59
CA SER A 60 -7.15 -11.55 -9.67
C SER A 60 -6.44 -11.65 -11.03
N GLU A 61 -7.23 -11.50 -12.10
CA GLU A 61 -6.75 -11.48 -13.48
C GLU A 61 -5.75 -10.33 -13.71
N ALA A 62 -6.00 -9.17 -13.08
CA ALA A 62 -5.13 -8.01 -13.14
C ALA A 62 -3.79 -8.27 -12.44
N GLU A 63 -3.78 -8.82 -11.23
CA GLU A 63 -2.53 -9.19 -10.55
C GLU A 63 -1.73 -10.20 -11.37
N GLN A 64 -2.39 -11.23 -11.91
CA GLN A 64 -1.72 -12.25 -12.71
C GLN A 64 -1.10 -11.65 -13.99
N ALA A 65 -1.85 -10.83 -14.72
CA ALA A 65 -1.41 -10.29 -16.01
C ALA A 65 -0.46 -9.08 -15.88
N TRP A 66 -0.61 -8.27 -14.82
CA TRP A 66 0.05 -6.96 -14.71
C TRP A 66 1.24 -6.97 -13.75
N GLU A 67 1.22 -7.84 -12.74
CA GLU A 67 2.28 -7.94 -11.74
C GLU A 67 3.04 -9.26 -11.86
N LEU A 68 2.33 -10.38 -11.72
CA LEU A 68 2.97 -11.68 -11.51
C LEU A 68 3.65 -12.22 -12.76
N ALA A 69 2.94 -12.33 -13.90
CA ALA A 69 3.53 -12.85 -15.14
C ALA A 69 4.78 -12.05 -15.58
N PRO A 70 4.71 -10.71 -15.78
CA PRO A 70 5.90 -9.94 -16.16
C PRO A 70 6.97 -9.91 -15.06
N GLY A 71 6.59 -9.93 -13.78
CA GLY A 71 7.52 -9.95 -12.66
C GLY A 71 8.32 -11.25 -12.58
N LEU A 72 7.67 -12.40 -12.77
CA LEU A 72 8.35 -13.70 -12.82
C LEU A 72 9.31 -13.79 -14.01
N GLU A 73 8.92 -13.23 -15.15
CA GLU A 73 9.80 -13.16 -16.33
C GLU A 73 11.06 -12.35 -16.04
N HIS A 74 10.89 -11.18 -15.43
CA HIS A 74 12.01 -10.34 -15.01
C HIS A 74 12.93 -11.07 -14.02
N ILE A 75 12.37 -11.72 -12.98
CA ILE A 75 13.14 -12.46 -11.98
C ILE A 75 13.93 -13.61 -12.62
N ALA A 76 13.31 -14.37 -13.52
CA ALA A 76 14.00 -15.46 -14.23
C ALA A 76 15.21 -14.94 -15.00
N ARG A 77 15.05 -13.85 -15.74
CA ARG A 77 16.16 -13.23 -16.48
C ARG A 77 17.32 -12.80 -15.57
N GLU A 78 17.02 -12.14 -14.46
CA GLU A 78 18.05 -11.68 -13.50
C GLU A 78 18.79 -12.87 -12.85
N VAL A 79 18.06 -13.90 -12.39
CA VAL A 79 18.67 -15.08 -11.78
C VAL A 79 19.55 -15.84 -12.78
N TYR A 80 19.10 -16.01 -14.02
CA TYR A 80 19.85 -16.71 -15.06
C TYR A 80 21.07 -15.93 -15.54
N ALA A 81 21.07 -14.60 -15.42
CA ALA A 81 22.24 -13.78 -15.72
C ALA A 81 23.47 -14.16 -14.86
N SER A 82 23.26 -14.68 -13.64
CA SER A 82 24.33 -15.23 -12.78
C SER A 82 24.44 -16.75 -12.84
N LEU A 83 23.31 -17.48 -12.95
CA LEU A 83 23.32 -18.95 -12.93
C LEU A 83 23.99 -19.55 -14.17
N LEU A 84 23.80 -18.96 -15.36
CA LEU A 84 24.39 -19.44 -16.60
C LEU A 84 25.92 -19.28 -16.64
N PRO A 85 26.51 -18.12 -16.33
CA PRO A 85 27.96 -18.01 -16.19
C PRO A 85 28.56 -19.05 -15.23
N LEU A 86 27.95 -19.26 -14.06
CA LEU A 86 28.42 -20.24 -13.08
C LEU A 86 28.47 -21.66 -13.68
N GLY A 87 27.38 -22.13 -14.27
CA GLY A 87 27.34 -23.48 -14.87
C GLY A 87 28.18 -23.62 -16.13
N GLN A 88 28.53 -22.51 -16.79
CA GLN A 88 29.49 -22.47 -17.90
C GLN A 88 30.96 -22.42 -17.43
N GLY A 89 31.21 -22.45 -16.12
CA GLY A 89 32.56 -22.40 -15.54
C GLY A 89 33.19 -21.00 -15.57
N ARG A 90 32.39 -19.96 -15.86
CA ARG A 90 32.82 -18.56 -15.78
C ARG A 90 32.78 -18.08 -14.34
N GLU A 91 33.57 -17.05 -14.04
CA GLU A 91 33.55 -16.44 -12.72
C GLU A 91 32.25 -15.66 -12.49
N GLU A 92 31.52 -16.01 -11.44
CA GLU A 92 30.28 -15.34 -11.02
C GLU A 92 30.41 -14.86 -9.57
N HIS A 93 30.73 -13.58 -9.39
CA HIS A 93 31.03 -13.00 -8.08
C HIS A 93 29.83 -13.09 -7.13
N LEU A 94 28.60 -12.77 -7.58
CA LEU A 94 27.43 -12.69 -6.70
C LEU A 94 27.08 -14.03 -6.04
N ILE A 95 27.32 -15.13 -6.74
CA ILE A 95 27.14 -16.50 -6.20
C ILE A 95 28.35 -16.92 -5.37
N ARG A 96 29.58 -16.71 -5.86
CA ARG A 96 30.82 -17.09 -5.16
C ARG A 96 30.99 -16.41 -3.80
N GLY A 97 30.55 -15.15 -3.69
CA GLY A 97 30.76 -14.31 -2.52
C GLY A 97 32.24 -13.96 -2.30
N HIS A 98 32.48 -13.05 -1.35
CA HIS A 98 33.83 -12.60 -1.02
C HIS A 98 34.74 -13.76 -0.62
N GLY A 99 35.89 -13.88 -1.28
CA GLY A 99 36.86 -14.96 -1.09
C GLY A 99 36.34 -16.36 -1.43
N GLY A 100 35.24 -16.48 -2.18
CA GLY A 100 34.62 -17.78 -2.48
C GLY A 100 33.86 -18.42 -1.30
N ARG A 101 33.67 -17.67 -0.21
CA ARG A 101 33.11 -18.20 1.05
C ARG A 101 31.67 -18.73 0.94
N ASN A 102 30.90 -18.31 -0.07
CA ASN A 102 29.54 -18.83 -0.27
C ASN A 102 29.52 -20.25 -0.89
N LEU A 103 30.60 -20.65 -1.59
CA LEU A 103 30.70 -21.96 -2.24
C LEU A 103 31.63 -22.93 -1.50
N ALA A 104 32.53 -22.43 -0.65
CA ALA A 104 33.40 -23.27 0.15
C ALA A 104 32.58 -24.20 1.07
N GLY A 105 32.62 -25.51 0.81
CA GLY A 105 31.84 -26.50 1.57
C GLY A 105 30.35 -26.56 1.23
N ASN A 106 29.90 -25.90 0.16
CA ASN A 106 28.51 -25.93 -0.27
C ASN A 106 28.18 -27.30 -0.93
N PRO A 107 27.26 -28.10 -0.38
CA PRO A 107 26.98 -29.46 -0.88
C PRO A 107 26.22 -29.47 -2.22
N TYR A 108 25.64 -28.34 -2.64
CA TYR A 108 24.98 -28.19 -3.93
C TYR A 108 25.98 -27.87 -5.05
N TRP A 109 27.18 -27.37 -4.71
CA TRP A 109 28.24 -27.04 -5.68
C TRP A 109 29.61 -27.61 -5.28
N PRO A 110 29.73 -28.95 -5.15
CA PRO A 110 30.98 -29.57 -4.74
C PRO A 110 32.06 -29.47 -5.84
N PRO A 111 33.34 -29.68 -5.50
CA PRO A 111 34.46 -29.58 -6.45
C PRO A 111 34.30 -30.44 -7.72
N GLU A 112 33.68 -31.62 -7.60
CA GLU A 112 33.40 -32.51 -8.73
C GLU A 112 32.48 -31.86 -9.77
N LEU A 113 31.36 -31.28 -9.33
CA LEU A 113 30.42 -30.56 -10.20
C LEU A 113 31.05 -29.26 -10.74
N ALA A 114 31.73 -28.52 -9.87
CA ALA A 114 32.43 -27.28 -10.26
C ALA A 114 33.49 -27.53 -11.33
N ALA A 115 34.22 -28.66 -11.25
CA ALA A 115 35.21 -29.03 -12.25
C ALA A 115 34.57 -29.34 -13.60
N ALA A 116 33.35 -29.88 -13.63
CA ALA A 116 32.62 -30.22 -14.85
C ALA A 116 31.85 -29.04 -15.48
N ALA A 117 31.74 -27.90 -14.77
CA ALA A 117 31.12 -26.69 -15.30
C ALA A 117 31.72 -26.30 -16.67
N GLY A 118 30.85 -25.91 -17.61
CA GLY A 118 31.21 -25.64 -19.00
C GLY A 118 31.41 -26.88 -19.88
N ARG A 119 31.33 -28.11 -19.33
CA ARG A 119 31.52 -29.37 -20.07
C ARG A 119 30.29 -30.29 -20.07
N LEU A 120 29.11 -29.75 -19.75
CA LEU A 120 27.86 -30.50 -19.63
C LEU A 120 26.87 -30.03 -20.72
N PRO A 121 27.02 -30.43 -22.00
CA PRO A 121 26.21 -29.92 -23.11
C PRO A 121 24.74 -30.36 -23.08
N HIS A 122 24.43 -31.36 -22.25
CA HIS A 122 23.09 -31.88 -22.01
C HIS A 122 22.30 -31.06 -20.98
N GLU A 123 22.97 -30.14 -20.27
CA GLU A 123 22.37 -29.21 -19.30
C GLU A 123 21.42 -28.23 -20.01
N ARG A 124 20.24 -28.03 -19.41
CA ARG A 124 19.19 -27.11 -19.88
C ARG A 124 18.84 -26.06 -18.83
N PHE A 125 19.59 -26.02 -17.73
CA PHE A 125 19.43 -25.14 -16.58
C PHE A 125 17.98 -25.12 -16.12
N VAL A 126 17.36 -26.29 -15.96
CA VAL A 126 15.96 -26.36 -15.51
C VAL A 126 15.92 -25.93 -14.05
N SER A 127 15.19 -24.85 -13.78
CA SER A 127 14.96 -24.34 -12.43
C SER A 127 13.51 -24.59 -12.01
N LEU A 128 13.36 -25.21 -10.84
CA LEU A 128 12.13 -25.24 -10.05
C LEU A 128 12.45 -24.44 -8.78
N LEU A 129 12.40 -23.12 -8.89
CA LEU A 129 12.96 -22.17 -7.93
C LEU A 129 11.83 -21.61 -7.05
N PRO A 130 11.62 -22.10 -5.82
CA PRO A 130 10.56 -21.56 -4.97
C PRO A 130 10.94 -20.17 -4.47
N LEU A 131 10.10 -19.20 -4.81
CA LEU A 131 10.20 -17.80 -4.42
C LEU A 131 9.38 -17.54 -3.16
N ALA A 132 9.83 -16.62 -2.31
CA ALA A 132 9.02 -16.02 -1.25
C ALA A 132 8.45 -14.68 -1.77
N LEU A 133 7.13 -14.64 -1.95
CA LEU A 133 6.40 -13.46 -2.40
C LEU A 133 5.39 -13.03 -1.34
N SER A 134 5.24 -11.74 -1.10
CA SER A 134 4.12 -11.21 -0.32
C SER A 134 3.73 -9.84 -0.84
N ARG A 135 2.48 -9.41 -0.62
CA ARG A 135 2.10 -8.03 -0.98
C ARG A 135 2.69 -7.07 0.07
N THR A 136 3.29 -5.98 -0.37
CA THR A 136 3.82 -4.94 0.53
C THR A 136 3.39 -3.55 0.10
N GLN A 137 3.28 -2.65 1.07
CA GLN A 137 2.97 -1.24 0.86
C GLN A 137 4.26 -0.42 0.71
N ASP A 138 4.22 0.63 -0.11
CA ASP A 138 5.26 1.67 -0.13
C ASP A 138 4.70 3.03 0.31
N ASP A 139 5.58 4.03 0.33
CA ASP A 139 5.31 5.42 0.68
C ASP A 139 4.31 6.15 -0.22
N LYS A 140 3.96 5.58 -1.38
CA LYS A 140 2.90 6.06 -2.27
C LYS A 140 1.59 5.31 -2.09
N GLY A 141 1.47 4.53 -1.01
CA GLY A 141 0.32 3.68 -0.72
C GLY A 141 0.09 2.60 -1.77
N ARG A 142 1.11 2.17 -2.53
CA ARG A 142 0.97 1.09 -3.51
C ARG A 142 1.17 -0.26 -2.84
N VAL A 143 0.11 -1.07 -2.83
CA VAL A 143 0.17 -2.48 -2.43
C VAL A 143 0.46 -3.34 -3.67
N ARG A 144 1.64 -3.97 -3.71
CA ARG A 144 2.09 -4.81 -4.84
C ARG A 144 2.73 -6.09 -4.36
N TRP A 145 2.72 -7.14 -5.18
CA TRP A 145 3.54 -8.32 -4.95
C TRP A 145 5.02 -7.94 -4.93
N THR A 146 5.73 -8.38 -3.89
CA THR A 146 7.14 -8.09 -3.65
C THR A 146 7.93 -9.39 -3.48
N LEU A 147 9.09 -9.47 -4.13
CA LEU A 147 10.04 -10.56 -3.95
C LEU A 147 10.85 -10.34 -2.68
N PHE A 148 10.78 -11.30 -1.75
CA PHE A 148 11.65 -11.35 -0.57
C PHE A 148 12.94 -12.12 -0.85
N GLY A 149 12.88 -13.10 -1.76
CA GLY A 149 14.01 -13.94 -2.15
C GLY A 149 13.57 -15.39 -2.41
N SER A 150 14.45 -16.35 -2.14
CA SER A 150 14.11 -17.78 -2.14
C SER A 150 13.22 -18.14 -0.96
N SER A 151 12.31 -19.10 -1.15
CA SER A 151 11.47 -19.63 -0.06
C SER A 151 12.33 -20.16 1.08
N GLU A 152 12.04 -19.66 2.29
CA GLU A 152 12.63 -20.11 3.54
C GLU A 152 12.25 -21.56 3.89
N HIS A 153 11.23 -22.12 3.22
CA HIS A 153 10.80 -23.52 3.36
C HIS A 153 11.62 -24.50 2.51
N GLY A 154 12.71 -24.03 1.90
CA GLY A 154 13.68 -24.88 1.22
C GLY A 154 13.34 -25.14 -0.25
N PRO A 155 14.10 -26.02 -0.91
CA PRO A 155 14.09 -26.15 -2.37
C PRO A 155 12.89 -26.92 -2.92
N GLY A 156 12.39 -27.93 -2.19
CA GLY A 156 11.36 -28.85 -2.71
C GLY A 156 9.93 -28.61 -2.21
N ARG A 157 9.76 -28.11 -0.97
CA ARG A 157 8.45 -28.13 -0.29
C ARG A 157 7.34 -27.41 -1.05
N ALA A 158 7.60 -26.20 -1.56
CA ALA A 158 6.59 -25.44 -2.31
C ALA A 158 6.19 -26.13 -3.62
N PHE A 159 7.14 -26.78 -4.30
CA PHE A 159 6.84 -27.56 -5.51
C PHE A 159 5.90 -28.73 -5.18
N TRP A 160 6.21 -29.52 -4.16
CA TRP A 160 5.37 -30.66 -3.78
C TRP A 160 4.00 -30.26 -3.24
N ARG A 161 3.94 -29.20 -2.41
CA ARG A 161 2.68 -28.63 -1.90
C ARG A 161 1.75 -28.13 -3.00
N SER A 162 2.27 -27.80 -4.18
CA SER A 162 1.46 -27.42 -5.34
C SER A 162 0.51 -28.53 -5.82
N PHE A 163 0.69 -29.77 -5.37
CA PHE A 163 -0.09 -30.95 -5.75
C PHE A 163 -0.64 -31.70 -4.51
N ALA A 164 -0.78 -31.01 -3.38
CA ALA A 164 -1.32 -31.54 -2.14
C ALA A 164 -2.86 -31.46 -2.09
N ALA A 165 -3.48 -32.12 -1.12
CA ALA A 165 -4.91 -31.94 -0.88
C ALA A 165 -5.21 -30.47 -0.51
N GLY A 166 -6.14 -29.82 -1.21
CA GLY A 166 -6.49 -28.40 -1.02
C GLY A 166 -6.00 -27.45 -2.11
N SER A 167 -5.07 -27.87 -2.97
CA SER A 167 -4.61 -27.09 -4.13
C SER A 167 -5.59 -27.08 -5.31
N GLU A 168 -6.65 -27.88 -5.26
CA GLU A 168 -7.55 -28.23 -6.39
C GLU A 168 -6.85 -28.91 -7.58
N THR A 169 -5.53 -29.08 -7.52
CA THR A 169 -4.75 -29.81 -8.52
C THR A 169 -4.66 -31.29 -8.15
N GLY A 170 -4.86 -32.14 -9.14
CA GLY A 170 -4.79 -33.58 -9.00
C GLY A 170 -3.52 -34.19 -9.59
N PRO A 171 -3.38 -35.54 -9.49
CA PRO A 171 -2.31 -36.27 -10.15
C PRO A 171 -2.22 -36.01 -11.67
N ALA A 172 -3.35 -35.77 -12.33
CA ALA A 172 -3.40 -35.47 -13.76
C ALA A 172 -2.71 -34.15 -14.09
N ASP A 173 -2.88 -33.12 -13.27
CA ASP A 173 -2.25 -31.81 -13.46
C ASP A 173 -0.74 -31.88 -13.25
N ALA A 174 -0.28 -32.67 -12.27
CA ALA A 174 1.13 -32.92 -12.04
C ALA A 174 1.79 -33.61 -13.25
N VAL A 175 1.15 -34.65 -13.78
CA VAL A 175 1.61 -35.36 -14.99
C VAL A 175 1.61 -34.43 -16.19
N ALA A 176 0.57 -33.63 -16.38
CA ALA A 176 0.49 -32.64 -17.46
C ALA A 176 1.58 -31.56 -17.35
N PHE A 177 1.90 -31.10 -16.15
CA PHE A 177 3.01 -30.18 -15.92
C PHE A 177 4.36 -30.82 -16.30
N LEU A 178 4.66 -32.02 -15.78
CA LEU A 178 5.92 -32.71 -16.06
C LEU A 178 6.09 -33.01 -17.56
N ALA A 179 5.00 -33.44 -18.21
CA ALA A 179 4.91 -33.61 -19.65
C ALA A 179 5.29 -32.35 -20.42
N ARG A 180 4.69 -31.20 -20.06
CA ARG A 180 4.97 -29.91 -20.69
C ARG A 180 6.43 -29.50 -20.47
N LEU A 181 6.95 -29.67 -19.26
CA LEU A 181 8.34 -29.34 -18.93
C LEU A 181 9.32 -30.17 -19.79
N LEU A 182 9.14 -31.48 -19.84
CA LEU A 182 10.01 -32.36 -20.63
C LEU A 182 9.90 -32.06 -22.14
N ARG A 183 8.70 -31.77 -22.62
CA ARG A 183 8.48 -31.35 -24.01
C ARG A 183 9.19 -30.04 -24.33
N ALA A 184 9.06 -29.04 -23.46
CA ALA A 184 9.60 -27.71 -23.70
C ALA A 184 11.13 -27.67 -23.58
N ALA A 185 11.69 -28.31 -22.55
CA ALA A 185 13.13 -28.29 -22.29
C ALA A 185 13.92 -29.35 -23.11
N TYR A 186 13.32 -30.49 -23.42
CA TYR A 186 14.02 -31.64 -24.02
C TYR A 186 13.38 -32.19 -25.30
N GLY A 187 12.18 -31.72 -25.70
CA GLY A 187 11.51 -32.19 -26.92
C GLY A 187 10.80 -33.55 -26.78
N GLU A 188 10.60 -34.04 -25.56
CA GLU A 188 9.98 -35.34 -25.29
C GLU A 188 8.44 -35.26 -25.24
N ASP A 189 7.72 -36.28 -25.74
CA ASP A 189 6.25 -36.37 -25.63
C ASP A 189 5.85 -37.50 -24.66
N ALA A 190 5.36 -37.11 -23.48
CA ALA A 190 4.70 -37.99 -22.53
C ALA A 190 3.40 -37.36 -22.08
N ARG A 191 2.28 -38.08 -22.22
CA ARG A 191 0.94 -37.55 -21.84
C ARG A 191 0.33 -38.25 -20.63
N THR A 192 0.98 -39.31 -20.14
CA THR A 192 0.51 -40.12 -19.01
C THR A 192 1.67 -40.48 -18.09
N SER A 193 1.35 -40.90 -16.86
CA SER A 193 2.35 -41.34 -15.87
C SER A 193 3.16 -42.55 -16.36
N GLU A 194 2.50 -43.50 -17.02
CA GLU A 194 3.14 -44.70 -17.60
C GLU A 194 4.10 -44.30 -18.71
N ARG A 195 3.73 -43.30 -19.51
CA ARG A 195 4.60 -42.81 -20.58
C ARG A 195 5.80 -42.04 -20.01
N LEU A 196 5.63 -41.26 -18.94
CA LEU A 196 6.75 -40.64 -18.23
C LEU A 196 7.71 -41.72 -17.70
N ALA A 197 7.18 -42.75 -17.05
CA ALA A 197 7.99 -43.86 -16.54
C ALA A 197 8.74 -44.59 -17.68
N ALA A 198 8.09 -44.80 -18.83
CA ALA A 198 8.68 -45.43 -20.01
C ALA A 198 9.75 -44.57 -20.71
N LEU A 199 9.72 -43.24 -20.54
CA LEU A 199 10.80 -42.34 -20.98
C LEU A 199 12.00 -42.34 -20.01
N GLY A 200 11.94 -43.11 -18.92
CA GLY A 200 12.98 -43.12 -17.89
C GLY A 200 12.88 -41.96 -16.91
N PHE A 201 11.70 -41.33 -16.75
CA PHE A 201 11.48 -40.33 -15.69
C PHE A 201 11.27 -41.01 -14.33
N ARG A 202 12.00 -40.55 -13.32
CA ARG A 202 11.88 -41.01 -11.92
C ARG A 202 12.02 -39.85 -10.94
N ILE A 203 11.56 -40.07 -9.72
CA ILE A 203 11.66 -39.13 -8.60
C ILE A 203 12.60 -39.72 -7.56
N LEU A 204 13.61 -38.96 -7.11
CA LEU A 204 14.43 -39.30 -5.96
C LEU A 204 14.12 -38.31 -4.83
N PRO A 205 13.34 -38.71 -3.80
CA PRO A 205 13.00 -37.86 -2.67
C PRO A 205 14.25 -37.37 -1.95
N SER A 206 14.22 -36.16 -1.44
CA SER A 206 15.31 -35.50 -0.76
C SER A 206 15.69 -36.12 0.58
N GLY A 207 14.74 -36.78 1.27
CA GLY A 207 15.00 -37.48 2.53
C GLY A 207 15.65 -36.58 3.61
N PRO A 208 16.48 -37.13 4.52
CA PRO A 208 17.17 -36.35 5.56
C PRO A 208 18.39 -35.56 5.05
N HIS A 209 18.57 -35.43 3.72
CA HIS A 209 19.81 -34.90 3.12
C HIS A 209 19.84 -33.38 2.98
N HIS A 210 18.80 -32.68 3.43
CA HIS A 210 18.84 -31.22 3.52
C HIS A 210 19.68 -30.76 4.72
N PRO A 211 20.38 -29.61 4.62
CA PRO A 211 21.13 -29.06 5.74
C PRO A 211 20.22 -28.56 6.89
N GLN A 212 18.92 -28.42 6.63
CA GLN A 212 17.92 -27.92 7.58
C GLN A 212 16.75 -28.90 7.67
N PRO A 213 16.40 -29.42 8.87
CA PRO A 213 15.25 -30.30 9.05
C PRO A 213 13.91 -29.66 8.64
N ALA A 214 13.78 -28.34 8.79
CA ALA A 214 12.58 -27.59 8.42
C ALA A 214 12.28 -27.61 6.91
N TRP A 215 13.24 -28.03 6.08
CA TRP A 215 13.08 -28.16 4.62
C TRP A 215 12.60 -29.55 4.19
N ALA A 216 12.24 -30.41 5.14
CA ALA A 216 11.67 -31.72 4.84
C ALA A 216 10.48 -31.58 3.87
N GLU A 217 10.50 -32.42 2.84
CA GLU A 217 9.43 -32.51 1.86
C GLU A 217 8.39 -33.57 2.25
N GLU A 218 7.14 -33.28 1.93
CA GLU A 218 6.03 -34.23 2.02
C GLU A 218 5.56 -34.52 0.59
N LEU A 219 5.85 -35.72 0.09
CA LEU A 219 5.50 -36.08 -1.28
C LEU A 219 4.02 -36.46 -1.39
N PRO A 220 3.31 -35.97 -2.42
CA PRO A 220 1.97 -36.44 -2.72
C PRO A 220 1.95 -37.94 -3.06
N ALA A 221 0.86 -38.63 -2.72
CA ALA A 221 0.72 -40.07 -2.92
C ALA A 221 0.90 -40.53 -4.39
N TRP A 222 0.60 -39.68 -5.37
CA TRP A 222 0.75 -40.00 -6.79
C TRP A 222 2.22 -40.19 -7.23
N THR A 223 3.18 -39.72 -6.44
CA THR A 223 4.61 -39.85 -6.74
C THR A 223 5.11 -41.29 -6.57
N ALA A 224 4.45 -42.09 -5.72
CA ALA A 224 4.93 -43.41 -5.32
C ALA A 224 5.31 -44.36 -6.49
N PRO A 225 4.55 -44.44 -7.60
CA PRO A 225 4.92 -45.28 -8.75
C PRO A 225 6.16 -44.82 -9.52
N LEU A 226 6.56 -43.56 -9.35
CA LEU A 226 7.71 -42.93 -10.03
C LEU A 226 8.93 -42.79 -9.11
N SER A 227 8.78 -43.06 -7.81
CA SER A 227 9.80 -42.87 -6.80
C SER A 227 10.85 -44.00 -6.79
N LEU A 228 12.11 -43.62 -6.57
CA LEU A 228 13.25 -44.52 -6.34
C LEU A 228 13.86 -44.25 -4.95
N GLY A 229 14.42 -45.30 -4.34
CA GLY A 229 15.26 -45.19 -3.14
C GLY A 229 16.75 -45.09 -3.49
N ASP A 230 17.60 -44.89 -2.48
CA ASP A 230 19.05 -44.69 -2.65
C ASP A 230 19.77 -45.87 -3.33
N GLY A 231 19.25 -47.10 -3.16
CA GLY A 231 19.77 -48.32 -3.78
C GLY A 231 19.04 -48.74 -5.05
N GLY A 232 18.10 -47.94 -5.57
CA GLY A 232 17.31 -48.28 -6.75
C GLY A 232 18.14 -48.30 -8.04
N PRO A 233 17.79 -49.14 -9.04
CA PRO A 233 18.57 -49.23 -10.27
C PRO A 233 18.44 -47.93 -11.07
N PHE A 234 19.56 -47.28 -11.37
CA PHE A 234 19.56 -46.06 -12.18
C PHE A 234 19.72 -46.35 -13.67
N ASP A 235 20.11 -47.55 -14.10
CA ASP A 235 20.48 -47.88 -15.50
C ASP A 235 19.50 -47.37 -16.56
N ASP A 236 18.19 -47.50 -16.34
CA ASP A 236 17.12 -47.08 -17.26
C ASP A 236 16.57 -45.66 -16.98
N VAL A 237 17.16 -44.92 -16.03
CA VAL A 237 16.74 -43.56 -15.67
C VAL A 237 17.42 -42.56 -16.58
N ARG A 238 16.62 -41.73 -17.27
CA ARG A 238 17.07 -40.65 -18.15
C ARG A 238 16.77 -39.26 -17.58
N TYR A 239 15.71 -39.13 -16.80
CA TYR A 239 15.31 -37.89 -16.14
C TYR A 239 15.06 -38.16 -14.66
N LEU A 240 15.76 -37.47 -13.77
CA LEU A 240 15.61 -37.63 -12.34
C LEU A 240 15.20 -36.33 -11.67
N LEU A 241 13.97 -36.27 -11.18
CA LEU A 241 13.46 -35.17 -10.37
C LEU A 241 13.93 -35.32 -8.92
N THR A 242 14.76 -34.40 -8.44
CA THR A 242 15.31 -34.40 -7.08
C THR A 242 15.77 -33.01 -6.65
N PHE A 243 15.49 -32.64 -5.40
CA PHE A 243 15.97 -31.40 -4.77
C PHE A 243 17.16 -31.64 -3.83
N ARG A 244 17.82 -32.81 -3.95
CA ARG A 244 19.01 -33.15 -3.17
C ARG A 244 20.21 -32.31 -3.61
N PRO A 245 21.03 -31.81 -2.65
CA PRO A 245 22.34 -31.30 -2.99
C PRO A 245 23.13 -32.33 -3.81
N PHE A 246 23.84 -31.88 -4.85
CA PHE A 246 24.59 -32.78 -5.73
C PHE A 246 25.49 -33.78 -4.98
N ALA A 247 26.19 -33.31 -3.93
CA ALA A 247 27.06 -34.16 -3.13
C ALA A 247 26.34 -35.32 -2.41
N SER A 248 25.03 -35.21 -2.19
CA SER A 248 24.20 -36.21 -1.52
C SER A 248 23.47 -37.17 -2.46
N LEU A 249 23.61 -36.98 -3.78
CA LEU A 249 23.07 -37.91 -4.77
C LEU A 249 23.82 -39.25 -4.71
N PRO A 250 23.16 -40.39 -5.02
CA PRO A 250 23.85 -41.67 -5.19
C PRO A 250 25.01 -41.57 -6.20
N GLU A 251 26.09 -42.30 -5.96
CA GLU A 251 27.31 -42.23 -6.77
C GLU A 251 27.05 -42.50 -8.25
N ASP A 252 26.20 -43.48 -8.55
CA ASP A 252 25.82 -43.81 -9.92
C ASP A 252 25.08 -42.65 -10.62
N ALA A 253 24.14 -42.01 -9.92
CA ALA A 253 23.44 -40.84 -10.44
C ALA A 253 24.40 -39.68 -10.74
N ARG A 254 25.36 -39.39 -9.84
CA ARG A 254 26.39 -38.37 -10.09
C ARG A 254 27.25 -38.69 -11.31
N ARG A 255 27.74 -39.93 -11.41
CA ARG A 255 28.57 -40.38 -12.54
C ARG A 255 27.83 -40.25 -13.88
N ARG A 256 26.59 -40.76 -13.95
CA ARG A 256 25.79 -40.74 -15.19
C ARG A 256 25.41 -39.32 -15.59
N TYR A 257 25.11 -38.47 -14.61
CA TYR A 257 24.90 -37.05 -14.85
C TYR A 257 26.14 -36.38 -15.47
N LEU A 258 27.33 -36.58 -14.88
CA LEU A 258 28.57 -36.01 -15.40
C LEU A 258 28.97 -36.57 -16.78
N ALA A 259 28.59 -37.80 -17.08
CA ALA A 259 28.76 -38.42 -18.40
C ALA A 259 27.74 -37.90 -19.44
N GLY A 260 26.65 -37.27 -19.01
CA GLY A 260 25.54 -36.82 -19.88
C GLY A 260 24.52 -37.89 -20.22
N ASP A 261 24.52 -39.02 -19.51
CA ASP A 261 23.57 -40.12 -19.67
C ASP A 261 22.28 -39.91 -18.86
N LEU A 262 22.29 -38.93 -17.93
CA LEU A 262 21.19 -38.61 -17.03
C LEU A 262 20.97 -37.10 -16.98
N HIS A 263 19.72 -36.65 -17.06
CA HIS A 263 19.32 -35.28 -16.73
C HIS A 263 18.78 -35.21 -15.31
N LEU A 264 19.27 -34.26 -14.51
CA LEU A 264 18.72 -33.95 -13.19
C LEU A 264 17.66 -32.84 -13.32
N LEU A 265 16.65 -32.79 -12.46
CA LEU A 265 15.62 -31.76 -12.48
C LEU A 265 15.24 -31.41 -11.03
N PRO A 266 15.28 -30.14 -10.58
CA PRO A 266 16.01 -29.04 -11.19
C PRO A 266 17.53 -29.25 -11.05
N PHE A 267 18.32 -28.45 -11.74
CA PHE A 267 19.77 -28.34 -11.56
C PHE A 267 20.25 -27.11 -12.35
N PRO A 268 21.17 -26.28 -11.82
CA PRO A 268 22.54 -26.66 -11.42
C PRO A 268 22.68 -27.03 -9.93
N GLY A 269 23.02 -28.32 -9.72
CA GLY A 269 23.22 -28.97 -8.42
C GLY A 269 21.98 -29.17 -7.55
N SER A 270 20.81 -28.94 -8.15
CA SER A 270 19.47 -28.66 -7.59
C SER A 270 19.38 -27.46 -6.65
N LEU A 271 20.28 -26.51 -6.99
CA LEU A 271 20.28 -25.07 -6.75
C LEU A 271 21.18 -24.61 -5.59
N VAL A 272 22.28 -23.99 -5.99
CA VAL A 272 23.43 -23.62 -5.15
C VAL A 272 23.12 -22.68 -3.98
N PHE A 273 22.03 -21.91 -4.06
CA PHE A 273 21.69 -20.86 -3.10
C PHE A 273 21.41 -21.38 -1.69
N TRP A 274 20.80 -22.57 -1.59
CA TRP A 274 20.36 -23.15 -0.32
C TRP A 274 21.51 -23.70 0.53
N GLY A 275 22.67 -23.96 -0.07
CA GLY A 275 23.84 -24.51 0.63
C GLY A 275 24.90 -23.49 1.00
N MET A 276 24.65 -22.18 0.86
CA MET A 276 25.65 -21.14 1.12
C MET A 276 25.95 -21.01 2.62
N PRO A 277 27.13 -21.43 3.12
CA PRO A 277 27.38 -21.53 4.56
C PRO A 277 27.35 -20.18 5.30
N THR A 278 27.72 -19.11 4.60
CA THR A 278 27.67 -17.74 5.10
C THR A 278 26.26 -17.30 5.46
N PHE A 279 25.29 -17.59 4.61
CA PHE A 279 23.89 -17.25 4.84
C PHE A 279 23.17 -18.23 5.76
N LEU A 280 23.56 -19.50 5.74
CA LEU A 280 23.09 -20.47 6.74
C LEU A 280 23.49 -20.03 8.15
N ARG A 281 24.72 -19.52 8.34
CA ARG A 281 25.15 -18.91 9.59
C ARG A 281 24.33 -17.67 9.94
N LEU A 282 24.12 -16.76 8.98
CA LEU A 282 23.30 -15.57 9.23
C LEU A 282 21.87 -15.93 9.66
N ALA A 283 21.31 -17.01 9.09
CA ALA A 283 19.97 -17.50 9.41
C ALA A 283 19.81 -17.98 10.85
N GLU A 284 20.90 -18.22 11.58
CA GLU A 284 20.87 -18.52 13.03
C GLU A 284 20.51 -17.27 13.87
N GLU A 285 20.77 -16.06 13.36
CA GLU A 285 20.51 -14.80 14.07
C GLU A 285 19.43 -13.93 13.41
N LEU A 286 19.28 -14.04 12.09
CA LEU A 286 18.24 -13.40 11.30
C LEU A 286 17.39 -14.49 10.66
N PRO A 287 16.26 -14.89 11.30
CA PRO A 287 15.29 -15.78 10.69
C PRO A 287 14.95 -15.26 9.28
N VAL A 288 14.78 -16.16 8.31
CA VAL A 288 14.60 -15.88 6.87
C VAL A 288 15.79 -15.30 6.09
N ALA A 289 17.01 -15.22 6.66
CA ALA A 289 18.20 -14.80 5.91
C ALA A 289 18.51 -15.66 4.66
N MET A 290 17.96 -16.88 4.58
CA MET A 290 18.05 -17.74 3.40
C MET A 290 17.24 -17.25 2.19
N GLN A 291 16.52 -16.13 2.30
CA GLN A 291 15.97 -15.40 1.17
C GLN A 291 17.05 -14.59 0.42
N LEU A 292 18.07 -14.09 1.13
CA LEU A 292 19.11 -13.19 0.59
C LEU A 292 19.95 -13.75 -0.57
N PRO A 293 20.37 -15.04 -0.58
CA PRO A 293 21.15 -15.59 -1.68
C PRO A 293 20.55 -15.31 -3.06
N LEU A 294 19.23 -15.43 -3.20
CA LEU A 294 18.51 -15.17 -4.44
C LEU A 294 18.25 -13.67 -4.63
N LEU A 295 17.79 -12.96 -3.60
CA LEU A 295 17.45 -11.54 -3.70
C LEU A 295 18.63 -10.70 -4.20
N ARG A 296 19.86 -11.02 -3.78
CA ARG A 296 21.07 -10.29 -4.23
C ARG A 296 21.41 -10.48 -5.70
N LEU A 297 20.85 -11.48 -6.38
CA LEU A 297 21.03 -11.66 -7.82
C LEU A 297 20.13 -10.74 -8.63
N THR A 298 19.12 -10.17 -7.99
CA THR A 298 18.16 -9.27 -8.62
C THR A 298 18.47 -7.82 -8.28
N ARG A 299 18.27 -6.92 -9.25
CA ARG A 299 18.36 -5.48 -9.02
C ARG A 299 17.06 -4.92 -8.42
N ARG A 300 17.15 -3.79 -7.71
CA ARG A 300 15.97 -3.05 -7.25
C ARG A 300 15.07 -2.77 -8.46
N HIS A 301 13.80 -3.11 -8.35
CA HIS A 301 12.80 -2.90 -9.40
C HIS A 301 11.54 -2.32 -8.79
N GLN A 302 11.11 -1.15 -9.29
CA GLN A 302 9.91 -0.45 -8.82
C GLN A 302 8.88 -0.21 -9.93
N GLY A 303 9.16 -0.64 -11.18
CA GLY A 303 8.25 -0.52 -12.32
C GLY A 303 7.12 -1.57 -12.35
N PRO A 304 6.39 -1.69 -13.47
CA PRO A 304 5.36 -2.73 -13.62
C PRO A 304 5.93 -4.13 -13.37
N GLY A 305 5.15 -4.99 -12.70
CA GLY A 305 5.60 -6.32 -12.28
C GLY A 305 5.68 -6.49 -10.76
N ILE A 306 6.41 -7.53 -10.34
CA ILE A 306 6.75 -7.79 -8.93
C ILE A 306 7.82 -6.78 -8.46
N ARG A 307 7.58 -6.10 -7.34
CA ARG A 307 8.55 -5.20 -6.71
C ARG A 307 9.76 -5.99 -6.20
N ILE A 308 10.96 -5.45 -6.39
CA ILE A 308 12.20 -6.02 -5.85
C ILE A 308 12.89 -4.97 -4.98
N PRO A 309 12.99 -5.17 -3.65
CA PRO A 309 13.71 -4.26 -2.76
C PRO A 309 15.22 -4.26 -3.02
N GLN A 310 15.89 -3.16 -2.69
CA GLN A 310 17.35 -3.08 -2.80
C GLN A 310 18.03 -3.92 -1.70
N SER A 311 19.05 -4.67 -2.10
CA SER A 311 19.99 -5.34 -1.19
C SER A 311 21.41 -5.23 -1.73
N GLY A 312 22.41 -5.32 -0.85
CA GLY A 312 23.80 -5.20 -1.25
C GLY A 312 24.75 -5.05 -0.08
N TRP A 313 25.92 -4.48 -0.36
CA TRP A 313 26.94 -4.16 0.64
C TRP A 313 27.25 -2.66 0.64
N LEU A 314 27.50 -2.11 1.82
CA LEU A 314 27.98 -0.75 2.03
C LEU A 314 29.29 -0.77 2.82
N HIS A 315 30.15 0.22 2.59
CA HIS A 315 31.37 0.40 3.37
C HIS A 315 31.38 1.79 4.00
N GLU A 316 31.59 1.83 5.32
CA GLU A 316 31.85 3.07 6.05
C GLU A 316 33.29 3.07 6.54
N PRO A 317 34.11 4.08 6.18
CA PRO A 317 35.52 4.10 6.56
C PRO A 317 35.73 4.31 8.06
N GLY A 318 34.76 4.93 8.74
CA GLY A 318 34.85 5.30 10.15
C GLY A 318 36.02 6.25 10.48
N PRO A 319 36.22 6.58 11.78
CA PRO A 319 37.30 7.44 12.23
C PRO A 319 38.70 6.87 11.94
N GLU A 320 38.83 5.54 11.95
CA GLU A 320 40.09 4.83 11.72
C GLU A 320 40.45 4.68 10.23
N LYS A 321 39.57 5.13 9.32
CA LYS A 321 39.76 5.03 7.86
C LYS A 321 40.03 3.61 7.38
N LEU A 322 39.20 2.68 7.83
CA LEU A 322 39.26 1.27 7.41
C LEU A 322 39.18 1.17 5.89
N GLU A 323 39.94 0.25 5.31
CA GLU A 323 39.90 -0.02 3.87
C GLU A 323 38.77 -0.98 3.50
N ARG A 324 38.32 -0.88 2.26
CA ARG A 324 37.24 -1.71 1.72
C ARG A 324 37.74 -3.14 1.43
N GLU A 325 37.05 -4.12 2.01
CA GLU A 325 37.39 -5.55 1.85
C GLU A 325 36.72 -6.21 0.62
N LEU A 326 35.65 -5.63 0.08
CA LEU A 326 34.81 -6.24 -0.96
C LEU A 326 35.07 -5.71 -2.37
N HIS A 327 34.82 -6.58 -3.36
CA HIS A 327 34.85 -6.23 -4.79
C HIS A 327 33.68 -5.31 -5.17
N ASP A 328 33.90 -4.39 -6.12
CA ASP A 328 32.91 -3.39 -6.56
C ASP A 328 31.57 -3.98 -6.98
N ALA A 329 31.59 -5.18 -7.58
CA ALA A 329 30.38 -5.87 -8.02
C ALA A 329 29.35 -6.11 -6.89
N TYR A 330 29.78 -6.18 -5.63
CA TYR A 330 28.91 -6.37 -4.46
C TYR A 330 28.33 -5.07 -3.90
N MET A 331 28.98 -3.94 -4.20
CA MET A 331 28.74 -2.68 -3.51
C MET A 331 27.49 -2.00 -4.07
N ARG A 332 26.63 -1.55 -3.15
CA ARG A 332 25.44 -0.74 -3.41
C ARG A 332 25.38 0.29 -2.29
N GLU A 333 26.23 1.31 -2.39
CA GLU A 333 26.50 2.23 -1.27
C GLU A 333 25.55 3.42 -1.23
N THR A 334 24.74 3.59 -2.27
CA THR A 334 23.76 4.65 -2.38
C THR A 334 22.34 4.11 -2.48
N PHE A 335 21.38 4.94 -2.07
CA PHE A 335 19.96 4.67 -2.20
C PHE A 335 19.26 5.91 -2.75
N THR A 336 18.50 5.71 -3.80
CA THR A 336 17.72 6.76 -4.45
C THR A 336 16.36 6.84 -3.80
N ARG A 337 16.07 7.99 -3.19
CA ARG A 337 14.79 8.36 -2.60
C ARG A 337 14.04 9.26 -3.58
N THR A 338 12.72 9.18 -3.59
CA THR A 338 11.91 10.19 -4.26
C THR A 338 12.04 11.49 -3.50
N HIS A 339 12.63 12.51 -4.12
CA HIS A 339 12.48 13.86 -3.60
C HIS A 339 11.10 14.39 -4.03
N ARG A 340 10.47 15.26 -3.25
CA ARG A 340 9.21 15.92 -3.63
C ARG A 340 9.28 16.65 -4.99
N TRP A 341 10.48 17.03 -5.44
CA TRP A 341 10.71 17.67 -6.74
C TRP A 341 10.62 16.71 -7.92
N ASP A 342 10.77 15.43 -7.64
CA ASP A 342 10.75 14.40 -8.64
C ASP A 342 9.29 14.09 -8.96
N ARG A 343 8.83 14.62 -10.10
CA ARG A 343 7.49 14.43 -10.64
C ARG A 343 7.29 12.98 -11.08
N VAL A 344 7.06 12.10 -10.11
CA VAL A 344 6.81 10.68 -10.35
C VAL A 344 5.33 10.40 -10.09
N LEU A 345 4.58 10.07 -11.13
CA LEU A 345 3.18 9.66 -10.96
C LEU A 345 3.11 8.41 -10.07
N ARG A 346 1.99 8.22 -9.35
CA ARG A 346 1.84 7.14 -8.35
C ARG A 346 2.33 5.77 -8.85
N HIS A 347 2.01 5.38 -10.08
CA HIS A 347 2.40 4.09 -10.67
C HIS A 347 3.57 4.16 -11.67
N GLU A 348 4.24 5.31 -11.78
CA GLU A 348 5.45 5.42 -12.57
C GLU A 348 6.63 4.74 -11.85
N ASN A 349 7.56 4.22 -12.66
CA ASN A 349 8.79 3.65 -12.15
C ASN A 349 9.73 4.79 -11.74
N GLU A 350 9.76 5.09 -10.44
CA GLU A 350 10.58 6.16 -9.88
C GLU A 350 12.08 6.03 -10.23
N LEU A 351 12.60 4.81 -10.37
CA LEU A 351 14.00 4.61 -10.71
C LEU A 351 14.39 5.11 -12.11
N ASP A 352 13.41 5.35 -12.99
CA ASP A 352 13.65 5.89 -14.33
C ASP A 352 13.72 7.43 -14.34
N VAL A 353 13.25 8.09 -13.26
CA VAL A 353 13.08 9.54 -13.17
C VAL A 353 14.08 10.17 -12.19
N LEU A 354 14.36 9.47 -11.08
CA LEU A 354 15.13 10.01 -9.96
C LEU A 354 16.64 10.11 -10.28
N THR A 355 17.25 11.24 -9.92
CA THR A 355 18.69 11.49 -10.17
C THR A 355 19.52 11.64 -8.90
N HIS A 356 18.89 11.92 -7.75
CA HIS A 356 19.57 12.09 -6.48
C HIS A 356 19.72 10.75 -5.73
N ALA A 357 20.87 10.53 -5.09
CA ALA A 357 21.12 9.34 -4.31
C ALA A 357 21.96 9.65 -3.08
N ASP A 358 21.47 9.24 -1.92
CA ASP A 358 22.14 9.40 -0.64
C ASP A 358 22.95 8.16 -0.29
N LYS A 359 23.96 8.31 0.57
CA LYS A 359 24.61 7.15 1.19
C LYS A 359 23.60 6.32 1.97
N VAL A 360 23.65 5.00 1.83
CA VAL A 360 22.75 4.08 2.54
C VAL A 360 22.81 4.30 4.06
N ALA A 361 24.00 4.48 4.65
CA ALA A 361 24.12 4.73 6.09
C ALA A 361 23.37 6.00 6.54
N ARG A 362 23.39 7.06 5.72
CA ARG A 362 22.63 8.29 5.96
C ARG A 362 21.12 8.03 5.87
N VAL A 363 20.67 7.35 4.81
CA VAL A 363 19.26 6.97 4.62
C VAL A 363 18.72 6.12 5.77
N LEU A 364 19.56 5.25 6.36
CA LEU A 364 19.14 4.39 7.45
C LEU A 364 18.94 5.15 8.77
N PHE A 365 19.84 6.07 9.12
CA PHE A 365 19.95 6.54 10.51
C PHE A 365 19.90 8.05 10.71
N ALA A 366 20.06 8.87 9.66
CA ALA A 366 20.18 10.31 9.83
C ALA A 366 18.81 10.94 10.16
N THR A 367 18.81 11.79 11.19
CA THR A 367 17.65 12.59 11.63
C THR A 367 17.96 14.09 11.69
N ASP A 368 19.16 14.48 11.26
CA ASP A 368 19.53 15.89 11.14
C ASP A 368 18.71 16.57 10.04
N LEU A 369 18.49 17.87 10.21
CA LEU A 369 17.62 18.67 9.34
C LEU A 369 18.04 18.63 7.86
N ASP A 370 19.33 18.45 7.55
CA ASP A 370 19.84 18.37 6.18
C ASP A 370 19.52 17.00 5.55
N ALA A 371 19.56 15.91 6.31
CA ALA A 371 19.17 14.58 5.84
C ALA A 371 17.65 14.37 5.73
N MET A 372 16.90 15.02 6.61
CA MET A 372 15.43 14.98 6.68
C MET A 372 14.78 15.91 5.66
N GLY A 373 15.46 17.00 5.26
CA GLY A 373 14.88 18.00 4.38
C GLY A 373 13.55 18.52 4.93
N LEU A 374 12.50 18.46 4.10
CA LEU A 374 11.11 18.69 4.51
C LEU A 374 10.27 17.40 4.58
N TYR A 375 10.70 16.27 4.00
CA TYR A 375 9.85 15.08 3.82
C TYR A 375 10.59 13.73 3.93
N ASP A 376 11.91 13.75 4.04
CA ASP A 376 12.73 12.54 4.04
C ASP A 376 12.73 11.87 5.42
N LYS A 377 12.86 10.54 5.42
CA LYS A 377 12.80 9.73 6.64
C LYS A 377 13.97 8.77 6.85
N PRO A 378 14.32 8.46 8.11
CA PRO A 378 15.21 7.36 8.41
C PRO A 378 14.54 6.01 8.13
N MET A 379 15.27 5.11 7.47
CA MET A 379 14.73 3.82 7.00
C MET A 379 15.25 2.61 7.79
N ALA A 380 15.89 2.78 8.94
CA ALA A 380 16.44 1.67 9.74
C ALA A 380 15.40 0.62 10.12
N ARG A 381 14.16 1.02 10.45
CA ARG A 381 13.03 0.11 10.73
C ARG A 381 12.63 -0.73 9.51
N ASN A 382 12.91 -0.24 8.30
CA ASN A 382 12.67 -0.93 7.03
C ASN A 382 13.94 -1.60 6.47
N ALA A 383 14.92 -1.95 7.31
CA ALA A 383 16.15 -2.59 6.88
C ALA A 383 16.65 -3.67 7.83
N GLN A 384 17.43 -4.60 7.29
CA GLN A 384 18.24 -5.52 8.08
C GLN A 384 19.71 -5.34 7.72
N LEU A 385 20.59 -5.44 8.73
CA LEU A 385 22.02 -5.20 8.60
C LEU A 385 22.82 -6.35 9.20
N TRP A 386 23.95 -6.69 8.58
CA TRP A 386 24.90 -7.66 9.09
C TRP A 386 26.33 -7.30 8.71
N THR A 387 27.31 -7.88 9.39
CA THR A 387 28.74 -7.66 9.14
C THR A 387 29.31 -8.53 8.00
N SER A 388 30.53 -8.25 7.55
CA SER A 388 31.24 -9.05 6.51
C SER A 388 31.51 -10.51 6.91
N ASP A 389 31.41 -10.87 8.19
CA ASP A 389 31.47 -12.23 8.72
C ASP A 389 30.09 -12.86 9.00
N PHE A 390 29.01 -12.21 8.54
CA PHE A 390 27.61 -12.68 8.58
C PHE A 390 27.05 -12.80 10.01
N ARG A 391 27.27 -11.76 10.83
CA ARG A 391 26.65 -11.60 12.16
C ARG A 391 25.62 -10.47 12.12
N ARG A 392 24.50 -10.62 12.83
CA ARG A 392 23.43 -9.61 12.87
C ARG A 392 23.95 -8.30 13.46
N VAL A 393 23.59 -7.19 12.82
CA VAL A 393 23.75 -5.83 13.33
C VAL A 393 22.40 -5.24 13.69
N LEU A 394 21.41 -5.37 12.80
CA LEU A 394 20.06 -4.83 13.00
C LEU A 394 19.01 -5.74 12.36
N ASP A 395 17.91 -5.98 13.08
CA ASP A 395 16.66 -6.48 12.52
C ASP A 395 15.59 -5.39 12.61
N GLY A 396 15.59 -4.45 11.66
CA GLY A 396 14.82 -3.21 11.73
C GLY A 396 13.35 -3.37 12.06
N PRO A 397 12.61 -4.28 11.39
CA PRO A 397 11.18 -4.47 11.66
C PRO A 397 10.84 -4.84 13.11
N GLN A 398 11.78 -5.46 13.83
CA GLN A 398 11.63 -5.85 15.24
C GLN A 398 12.41 -4.95 16.21
N ALA A 399 13.25 -4.04 15.70
CA ALA A 399 14.18 -3.27 16.51
C ALA A 399 13.53 -2.09 17.24
N ASN A 400 13.83 -1.91 18.52
CA ASN A 400 13.44 -0.70 19.23
C ASN A 400 14.45 0.46 19.01
N ALA A 401 14.15 1.64 19.55
CA ALA A 401 15.02 2.81 19.49
C ALA A 401 16.47 2.56 19.98
N GLU A 402 16.66 1.75 21.03
CA GLU A 402 18.00 1.43 21.57
C GLU A 402 18.81 0.57 20.60
N GLU A 403 18.18 -0.44 20.00
CA GLU A 403 18.82 -1.31 19.01
C GLU A 403 19.16 -0.55 17.73
N ILE A 404 18.31 0.38 17.29
CA ILE A 404 18.57 1.27 16.15
C ILE A 404 19.78 2.18 16.45
N ALA A 405 19.82 2.80 17.64
CA ALA A 405 20.95 3.63 18.05
C ALA A 405 22.27 2.83 18.13
N ALA A 406 22.23 1.63 18.69
CA ALA A 406 23.40 0.76 18.75
C ALA A 406 23.90 0.34 17.34
N ALA A 407 22.98 0.04 16.43
CA ALA A 407 23.32 -0.27 15.04
C ALA A 407 23.94 0.94 14.32
N ARG A 408 23.37 2.14 14.51
CA ARG A 408 23.93 3.40 13.99
C ARG A 408 25.36 3.60 14.46
N ASP A 409 25.59 3.53 15.78
CA ASP A 409 26.90 3.80 16.38
C ASP A 409 27.95 2.80 15.86
N ARG A 410 27.56 1.54 15.68
CA ARG A 410 28.41 0.51 15.07
C ARG A 410 28.76 0.80 13.61
N VAL A 411 27.81 1.27 12.80
CA VAL A 411 28.06 1.61 11.40
C VAL A 411 28.96 2.84 11.29
N ILE A 412 28.73 3.86 12.12
CA ILE A 412 29.56 5.08 12.17
C ILE A 412 31.01 4.77 12.59
N ALA A 413 31.22 3.81 13.50
CA ALA A 413 32.56 3.37 13.89
C ALA A 413 33.40 2.82 12.72
N GLY A 414 32.74 2.40 11.63
CA GLY A 414 33.36 1.93 10.40
C GLY A 414 33.28 0.41 10.22
N GLY A 415 33.40 -0.03 8.97
CA GLY A 415 33.38 -1.43 8.56
C GLY A 415 32.67 -1.67 7.24
N THR A 416 32.53 -2.94 6.89
CA THR A 416 31.76 -3.38 5.71
C THR A 416 30.53 -4.15 6.13
N PHE A 417 29.36 -3.68 5.70
CA PHE A 417 28.07 -4.19 6.16
C PHE A 417 27.22 -4.64 4.97
N GLY A 418 26.63 -5.82 5.09
CA GLY A 418 25.58 -6.26 4.18
C GLY A 418 24.25 -5.73 4.66
N TYR A 419 23.36 -5.42 3.73
CA TYR A 419 22.03 -4.92 4.03
C TYR A 419 20.97 -5.42 3.05
N ARG A 420 19.73 -5.42 3.52
CA ARG A 420 18.54 -5.42 2.65
C ARG A 420 17.50 -4.44 3.18
N PHE A 421 16.82 -3.75 2.28
CA PHE A 421 15.56 -3.09 2.61
C PHE A 421 14.43 -4.11 2.64
N VAL A 422 13.55 -4.01 3.63
CA VAL A 422 12.42 -4.90 3.87
C VAL A 422 11.18 -4.05 4.14
N TYR A 423 10.16 -4.30 3.35
CA TYR A 423 8.80 -3.86 3.63
C TYR A 423 8.05 -5.05 4.22
N PRO A 424 7.33 -4.90 5.34
CA PRO A 424 6.65 -6.01 5.98
C PRO A 424 5.68 -6.73 5.03
N ALA A 425 5.65 -8.06 5.12
CA ALA A 425 4.74 -8.90 4.35
C ALA A 425 3.28 -8.65 4.75
N MET A 426 2.35 -8.93 3.82
CA MET A 426 0.92 -8.75 4.04
C MET A 426 0.43 -9.58 5.23
N ARG A 427 -0.63 -9.09 5.88
CA ARG A 427 -1.21 -9.74 7.05
C ARG A 427 -2.67 -10.08 6.84
N VAL A 428 -3.07 -11.25 7.35
CA VAL A 428 -4.47 -11.66 7.49
C VAL A 428 -4.68 -12.04 8.95
N GLY A 429 -5.50 -11.25 9.64
CA GLY A 429 -5.60 -11.35 11.08
C GLY A 429 -4.27 -11.06 11.78
N ALA A 430 -3.90 -11.92 12.72
CA ALA A 430 -2.61 -11.89 13.43
C ALA A 430 -1.50 -12.70 12.74
N HIS A 431 -1.67 -13.03 11.44
CA HIS A 431 -0.73 -13.86 10.69
C HIS A 431 -0.06 -13.07 9.57
N GLU A 432 1.26 -13.18 9.48
CA GLU A 432 2.02 -12.78 8.31
C GLU A 432 1.85 -13.83 7.21
N VAL A 433 1.58 -13.41 5.98
CA VAL A 433 1.30 -14.33 4.87
C VAL A 433 2.38 -14.20 3.80
N THR A 434 3.06 -15.32 3.54
CA THR A 434 4.04 -15.45 2.45
C THR A 434 3.57 -16.50 1.46
N TRP A 435 3.53 -16.13 0.18
CA TRP A 435 3.31 -17.05 -0.91
C TRP A 435 4.63 -17.69 -1.34
N HIS A 436 4.76 -19.00 -1.10
CA HIS A 436 5.86 -19.80 -1.60
C HIS A 436 5.54 -20.30 -2.99
N ARG A 437 5.96 -19.57 -4.02
CA ARG A 437 5.60 -19.83 -5.41
C ARG A 437 6.80 -20.38 -6.20
N PRO A 438 6.73 -21.61 -6.74
CA PRO A 438 7.72 -22.09 -7.69
C PRO A 438 7.77 -21.24 -8.98
N LEU A 439 8.96 -20.74 -9.31
CA LEU A 439 9.30 -20.23 -10.64
C LEU A 439 9.85 -21.39 -11.47
N VAL A 440 9.27 -21.61 -12.64
CA VAL A 440 9.71 -22.66 -13.57
C VAL A 440 10.29 -22.03 -14.83
N ALA A 441 11.59 -22.23 -15.03
CA ALA A 441 12.31 -21.73 -16.19
C ALA A 441 13.36 -22.75 -16.66
N PHE A 442 13.78 -22.60 -17.91
CA PHE A 442 14.82 -23.42 -18.54
C PHE A 442 15.46 -22.66 -19.69
N VAL A 443 16.61 -23.12 -20.19
CA VAL A 443 17.24 -22.62 -21.41
C VAL A 443 16.90 -23.58 -22.57
N PRO A 444 16.16 -23.13 -23.58
CA PRO A 444 15.87 -23.94 -24.76
C PRO A 444 17.15 -24.41 -25.48
N PRO A 445 17.11 -25.55 -26.19
CA PRO A 445 18.24 -25.98 -27.00
C PRO A 445 18.68 -24.89 -28.00
N GLY A 446 19.96 -24.52 -27.94
CA GLY A 446 20.55 -23.50 -28.83
C GLY A 446 20.27 -22.04 -28.45
N ALA A 447 19.54 -21.81 -27.35
CA ALA A 447 19.36 -20.48 -26.78
C ALA A 447 20.41 -20.17 -25.70
N ASP A 448 20.58 -18.89 -25.40
CA ASP A 448 21.42 -18.35 -24.32
C ASP A 448 20.61 -17.59 -23.25
N THR A 449 19.29 -17.51 -23.43
CA THR A 449 18.35 -16.83 -22.54
C THR A 449 17.33 -17.81 -21.97
N PRO A 450 16.84 -17.60 -20.73
CA PRO A 450 15.81 -18.44 -20.14
C PRO A 450 14.46 -18.22 -20.81
N THR A 451 13.65 -19.28 -20.82
CA THR A 451 12.22 -19.25 -21.13
C THR A 451 11.45 -19.74 -19.90
N LEU A 452 10.36 -19.04 -19.56
CA LEU A 452 9.44 -19.49 -18.51
C LEU A 452 8.50 -20.55 -19.07
N LEU A 453 8.15 -21.51 -18.23
CA LEU A 453 7.07 -22.43 -18.55
C LEU A 453 5.74 -21.82 -18.09
N ASP A 454 4.85 -21.59 -19.05
CA ASP A 454 3.47 -21.16 -18.78
C ASP A 454 2.75 -22.17 -17.88
N GLU A 455 1.85 -21.69 -17.02
CA GLU A 455 1.06 -22.51 -16.09
C GLU A 455 1.93 -23.43 -15.20
N GLY A 456 3.00 -22.88 -14.64
CA GLY A 456 3.79 -23.55 -13.63
C GLY A 456 3.01 -23.80 -12.32
N PRO A 457 3.46 -24.76 -11.49
CA PRO A 457 2.91 -25.02 -10.17
C PRO A 457 2.85 -23.74 -9.33
N LEU A 458 1.70 -23.52 -8.69
CA LEU A 458 1.45 -22.26 -7.98
C LEU A 458 1.98 -22.26 -6.55
N GLY A 459 2.35 -23.40 -5.98
CA GLY A 459 2.78 -23.48 -4.59
C GLY A 459 1.64 -23.31 -3.61
N TYR A 460 1.93 -22.67 -2.49
CA TYR A 460 0.98 -22.43 -1.40
C TYR A 460 1.37 -21.17 -0.61
N LEU A 461 0.41 -20.60 0.10
CA LEU A 461 0.63 -19.51 1.03
C LEU A 461 0.74 -20.08 2.45
N ALA A 462 1.75 -19.64 3.18
CA ALA A 462 1.91 -19.93 4.59
C ALA A 462 1.53 -18.68 5.39
N ALA A 463 0.54 -18.82 6.27
CA ALA A 463 0.12 -17.79 7.22
C ALA A 463 0.73 -18.13 8.59
N SER A 464 1.80 -17.42 8.94
CA SER A 464 2.58 -17.62 10.17
C SER A 464 2.10 -16.68 11.27
N PRO A 465 1.78 -17.19 12.48
CA PRO A 465 1.27 -16.35 13.57
C PRO A 465 2.37 -15.49 14.20
N ASP A 466 1.99 -14.35 14.78
CA ASP A 466 2.90 -13.49 15.56
C ASP A 466 3.46 -14.19 16.82
N ALA A 467 2.64 -15.05 17.44
CA ALA A 467 3.02 -15.72 18.68
C ALA A 467 3.93 -16.91 18.37
N ALA A 468 5.10 -16.92 19.01
CA ALA A 468 6.05 -18.03 18.91
C ALA A 468 5.37 -19.36 19.27
N GLY A 469 5.39 -20.32 18.35
CA GLY A 469 4.83 -21.66 18.54
C GLY A 469 3.35 -21.83 18.15
N GLY A 470 2.69 -20.81 17.57
CA GLY A 470 1.38 -21.01 16.94
C GLY A 470 1.48 -21.80 15.63
N ASP A 471 0.39 -22.49 15.25
CA ASP A 471 0.35 -23.30 14.04
C ASP A 471 0.27 -22.42 12.77
N THR A 472 1.14 -22.70 11.80
CA THR A 472 1.05 -22.11 10.46
C THR A 472 -0.18 -22.66 9.73
N ILE A 473 -1.00 -21.77 9.18
CA ILE A 473 -2.14 -22.15 8.35
C ILE A 473 -1.72 -22.09 6.87
N GLU A 474 -1.93 -23.19 6.15
CA GLU A 474 -1.66 -23.26 4.71
C GLU A 474 -2.92 -22.88 3.91
N LEU A 475 -2.76 -21.99 2.93
CA LEU A 475 -3.78 -21.63 1.93
C LEU A 475 -3.23 -21.88 0.53
N PHE A 476 -4.10 -21.99 -0.47
CA PHE A 476 -3.73 -22.34 -1.84
C PHE A 476 -4.26 -21.31 -2.84
N PRO A 477 -3.43 -20.85 -3.79
CA PRO A 477 -3.83 -19.83 -4.74
C PRO A 477 -4.91 -20.32 -5.72
N ARG A 478 -5.83 -19.42 -6.08
CA ARG A 478 -6.90 -19.58 -7.06
C ARG A 478 -6.81 -18.43 -8.06
N VAL A 479 -6.20 -18.68 -9.23
CA VAL A 479 -6.13 -17.67 -10.29
C VAL A 479 -7.51 -17.51 -10.91
N LEU A 480 -8.13 -16.35 -10.71
CA LEU A 480 -9.47 -16.08 -11.22
C LEU A 480 -9.48 -15.98 -12.75
N GLN A 481 -10.63 -16.32 -13.35
CA GLN A 481 -10.87 -16.34 -14.80
C GLN A 481 -12.25 -15.75 -15.13
N ARG A 482 -12.61 -14.64 -14.48
CA ARG A 482 -13.89 -13.94 -14.69
C ARG A 482 -13.90 -13.36 -16.11
N PRO A 483 -14.91 -13.67 -16.94
CA PRO A 483 -14.85 -13.35 -18.38
C PRO A 483 -14.61 -11.87 -18.71
N LEU A 484 -15.28 -10.96 -18.00
CA LEU A 484 -15.16 -9.51 -18.25
C LEU A 484 -13.77 -8.97 -17.87
N GLN A 485 -13.30 -9.30 -16.66
CA GLN A 485 -12.01 -8.86 -16.15
C GLN A 485 -10.86 -9.47 -16.94
N LEU A 486 -10.94 -10.76 -17.27
CA LEU A 486 -9.96 -11.44 -18.11
C LEU A 486 -9.86 -10.75 -19.48
N ALA A 487 -10.98 -10.54 -20.17
CA ALA A 487 -10.99 -9.86 -21.45
C ALA A 487 -10.44 -8.42 -21.35
N ALA A 488 -10.70 -7.71 -20.25
CA ALA A 488 -10.17 -6.36 -20.05
C ALA A 488 -8.63 -6.37 -20.00
N VAL A 489 -8.03 -7.30 -19.27
CA VAL A 489 -6.57 -7.35 -19.08
C VAL A 489 -5.82 -8.00 -20.24
N THR A 490 -6.45 -8.92 -20.98
CA THR A 490 -5.80 -9.61 -22.13
C THR A 490 -6.01 -8.90 -23.45
N GLU A 491 -7.18 -8.30 -23.69
CA GLU A 491 -7.53 -7.76 -25.02
C GLU A 491 -7.27 -6.26 -25.15
N LEU A 492 -7.68 -5.45 -24.16
CA LEU A 492 -7.52 -3.99 -24.22
C LEU A 492 -6.05 -3.59 -24.02
N ARG A 493 -5.35 -4.22 -23.07
CA ARG A 493 -3.96 -3.87 -22.72
C ARG A 493 -2.95 -4.13 -23.85
N ARG A 494 -3.23 -5.02 -24.81
CA ARG A 494 -2.31 -5.34 -25.92
C ARG A 494 -2.12 -4.21 -26.93
N ARG A 495 -2.98 -3.18 -26.93
CA ARG A 495 -2.85 -2.01 -27.83
C ARG A 495 -2.27 -0.81 -27.08
N GLY A 496 -1.32 -0.11 -27.70
CA GLY A 496 -0.76 1.13 -27.14
C GLY A 496 -1.86 2.15 -26.85
N GLY A 497 -2.04 2.47 -25.55
CA GLY A 497 -3.12 3.32 -25.03
C GLY A 497 -4.23 2.57 -24.26
N GLY A 498 -4.41 1.26 -24.46
CA GLY A 498 -5.54 0.48 -23.94
C GLY A 498 -5.51 0.11 -22.45
N ALA A 499 -4.48 0.53 -21.71
CA ALA A 499 -4.36 0.27 -20.27
C ALA A 499 -5.46 1.01 -19.48
N HIS A 500 -5.77 2.23 -19.90
CA HIS A 500 -6.75 3.09 -19.27
C HIS A 500 -8.19 2.55 -19.37
N GLU A 501 -8.51 1.92 -20.49
CA GLU A 501 -9.79 1.28 -20.75
C GLU A 501 -9.95 0.01 -19.94
N ALA A 502 -8.88 -0.77 -19.81
CA ALA A 502 -8.88 -1.94 -18.93
C ALA A 502 -9.13 -1.50 -17.48
N GLU A 503 -8.44 -0.46 -17.01
CA GLU A 503 -8.66 0.12 -15.68
C GLU A 503 -10.10 0.60 -15.47
N ASN A 504 -10.71 1.25 -16.48
CA ASN A 504 -12.11 1.67 -16.44
C ASN A 504 -13.08 0.48 -16.25
N VAL A 505 -12.88 -0.60 -16.99
CA VAL A 505 -13.71 -1.82 -16.84
C VAL A 505 -13.51 -2.45 -15.46
N LEU A 506 -12.27 -2.53 -14.98
CA LEU A 506 -11.96 -3.07 -13.65
C LEU A 506 -12.55 -2.21 -12.53
N ALA A 507 -12.51 -0.88 -12.65
CA ALA A 507 -13.10 0.05 -11.69
C ALA A 507 -14.63 -0.11 -11.60
N LEU A 508 -15.32 -0.25 -12.74
CA LEU A 508 -16.76 -0.53 -12.75
C LEU A 508 -17.08 -1.87 -12.08
N ALA A 509 -16.33 -2.92 -12.40
CA ALA A 509 -16.54 -4.23 -11.82
C ALA A 509 -16.31 -4.24 -10.30
N ALA A 510 -15.26 -3.55 -9.82
CA ALA A 510 -14.96 -3.40 -8.40
C ALA A 510 -16.07 -2.62 -7.68
N ALA A 511 -16.53 -1.49 -8.24
CA ALA A 511 -17.61 -0.70 -7.65
C ALA A 511 -18.94 -1.46 -7.62
N TRP A 512 -19.27 -2.19 -8.70
CA TRP A 512 -20.48 -3.03 -8.78
C TRP A 512 -20.48 -4.11 -7.68
N ARG A 513 -19.36 -4.82 -7.49
CA ARG A 513 -19.21 -5.80 -6.42
C ARG A 513 -19.29 -5.18 -5.02
N GLY A 514 -18.53 -4.12 -4.78
CA GLY A 514 -18.47 -3.46 -3.48
C GLY A 514 -19.80 -2.79 -3.07
N LEU A 515 -20.68 -2.51 -4.03
CA LEU A 515 -22.05 -2.04 -3.78
C LEU A 515 -23.10 -3.17 -3.81
N GLY A 516 -22.66 -4.42 -3.62
CA GLY A 516 -23.51 -5.58 -3.45
C GLY A 516 -24.10 -6.14 -4.74
N GLU A 517 -23.35 -6.04 -5.85
CA GLU A 517 -23.71 -6.57 -7.17
C GLU A 517 -25.02 -5.99 -7.74
N ARG A 518 -25.37 -4.78 -7.30
CA ARG A 518 -26.52 -4.04 -7.81
C ARG A 518 -26.11 -3.18 -9.00
N PRO A 519 -26.94 -3.10 -10.07
CA PRO A 519 -26.65 -2.23 -11.21
C PRO A 519 -26.34 -0.79 -10.78
N LEU A 520 -25.20 -0.28 -11.21
CA LEU A 520 -24.70 1.04 -10.84
C LEU A 520 -25.49 2.16 -11.54
N PRO A 521 -25.82 3.27 -10.85
CA PRO A 521 -26.32 4.46 -11.53
C PRO A 521 -25.33 4.92 -12.60
N ARG A 522 -25.83 5.25 -13.80
CA ARG A 522 -24.96 5.73 -14.89
C ARG A 522 -24.24 7.03 -14.54
N SER A 523 -24.88 7.90 -13.76
CA SER A 523 -24.24 9.13 -13.28
C SER A 523 -23.04 8.82 -12.39
N PHE A 524 -23.14 7.81 -11.52
CA PHE A 524 -22.05 7.35 -10.67
C PHE A 524 -20.94 6.67 -11.49
N ALA A 525 -21.32 5.76 -12.40
CA ALA A 525 -20.39 5.13 -13.34
C ALA A 525 -19.62 6.18 -14.16
N ARG A 526 -20.28 7.26 -14.60
CA ARG A 526 -19.62 8.34 -15.32
C ARG A 526 -18.55 9.06 -14.48
N ARG A 527 -18.69 9.11 -13.16
CA ARG A 527 -17.72 9.73 -12.24
C ARG A 527 -16.59 8.79 -11.83
N LEU A 528 -16.82 7.48 -11.88
CA LEU A 528 -15.78 6.45 -11.74
C LEU A 528 -14.89 6.36 -12.98
N LEU A 529 -15.49 6.48 -14.17
CA LEU A 529 -14.79 6.30 -15.43
C LEU A 529 -13.94 7.52 -15.80
N LYS A 530 -12.72 7.23 -16.25
CA LYS A 530 -11.76 8.23 -16.74
C LYS A 530 -12.06 8.64 -18.20
N LEU A 531 -13.19 9.31 -18.45
CA LEU A 531 -13.62 9.72 -19.80
C LEU A 531 -13.39 11.21 -20.06
N ALA A 532 -13.21 11.57 -21.34
CA ALA A 532 -13.14 12.97 -21.80
C ALA A 532 -14.39 13.75 -21.35
N LYS A 533 -14.29 15.07 -21.13
CA LYS A 533 -15.33 15.83 -20.40
C LYS A 533 -16.74 15.72 -21.00
N ASP A 534 -16.83 15.61 -22.31
CA ASP A 534 -18.03 15.51 -23.13
C ASP A 534 -18.42 14.07 -23.51
N GLU A 535 -17.52 13.10 -23.32
CA GLU A 535 -17.79 11.69 -23.59
C GLU A 535 -18.80 11.14 -22.56
N THR A 536 -19.86 10.50 -23.06
CA THR A 536 -20.88 9.83 -22.26
C THR A 536 -20.50 8.37 -21.99
N VAL A 537 -21.16 7.74 -21.03
CA VAL A 537 -20.97 6.31 -20.75
C VAL A 537 -21.36 5.47 -21.97
N GLU A 538 -22.43 5.86 -22.67
CA GLU A 538 -22.90 5.20 -23.88
C GLU A 538 -21.87 5.29 -25.01
N ALA A 539 -21.33 6.49 -25.26
CA ALA A 539 -20.31 6.69 -26.29
C ALA A 539 -19.05 5.85 -26.01
N TRP A 540 -18.65 5.76 -24.73
CA TRP A 540 -17.55 4.91 -24.32
C TRP A 540 -17.84 3.41 -24.53
N LEU A 541 -19.01 2.93 -24.10
CA LEU A 541 -19.44 1.54 -24.29
C LEU A 541 -19.48 1.15 -25.78
N ASP A 542 -20.02 2.01 -26.62
CA ASP A 542 -20.11 1.77 -28.07
C ASP A 542 -18.73 1.80 -28.75
N ALA A 543 -17.74 2.48 -28.16
CA ALA A 543 -16.37 2.48 -28.64
C ALA A 543 -15.58 1.21 -28.24
N LEU A 544 -15.93 0.52 -27.15
CA LEU A 544 -15.17 -0.63 -26.63
C LEU A 544 -14.92 -1.72 -27.69
N PRO A 545 -15.88 -2.14 -28.53
CA PRO A 545 -15.63 -3.17 -29.54
C PRO A 545 -14.57 -2.79 -30.57
N GLY A 546 -14.39 -1.49 -30.86
CA GLY A 546 -13.34 -1.00 -31.76
C GLY A 546 -11.95 -0.99 -31.12
N ARG A 547 -11.87 -1.10 -29.79
CA ARG A 547 -10.61 -1.06 -29.02
C ARG A 547 -9.94 -2.43 -28.89
N THR A 548 -10.59 -3.52 -29.32
CA THR A 548 -9.99 -4.87 -29.36
C THR A 548 -9.56 -5.29 -30.76
N ALA A 549 -8.70 -6.30 -30.85
CA ALA A 549 -8.37 -6.97 -32.11
C ALA A 549 -9.37 -8.09 -32.46
N ASP A 550 -9.93 -8.76 -31.46
CA ASP A 550 -11.01 -9.74 -31.60
C ASP A 550 -12.39 -9.03 -31.51
N PRO A 551 -13.20 -9.03 -32.59
CA PRO A 551 -14.54 -8.45 -32.59
C PRO A 551 -15.50 -9.13 -31.60
N GLU A 552 -15.35 -10.43 -31.34
CA GLU A 552 -16.21 -11.13 -30.38
C GLU A 552 -15.85 -10.77 -28.94
N ALA A 553 -14.55 -10.68 -28.61
CA ALA A 553 -14.11 -10.16 -27.32
C ALA A 553 -14.57 -8.72 -27.11
N GLY A 554 -14.51 -7.88 -28.16
CA GLY A 554 -15.02 -6.52 -28.12
C GLY A 554 -16.51 -6.44 -27.78
N ARG A 555 -17.31 -7.34 -28.37
CA ARG A 555 -18.74 -7.46 -28.04
C ARG A 555 -18.96 -7.91 -26.59
N ARG A 556 -18.23 -8.94 -26.13
CA ARG A 556 -18.31 -9.44 -24.74
C ARG A 556 -17.94 -8.37 -23.72
N LEU A 557 -16.94 -7.54 -24.01
CA LEU A 557 -16.55 -6.41 -23.16
C LEU A 557 -17.66 -5.38 -23.03
N ARG A 558 -18.27 -4.97 -24.16
CA ARG A 558 -19.40 -4.02 -24.17
C ARG A 558 -20.58 -4.58 -23.39
N GLU A 559 -21.03 -5.78 -23.71
CA GLU A 559 -22.18 -6.42 -23.06
C GLU A 559 -21.94 -6.65 -21.56
N GLY A 560 -20.74 -7.12 -21.20
CA GLY A 560 -20.36 -7.33 -19.81
C GLY A 560 -20.28 -6.03 -19.00
N ALA A 561 -19.73 -4.96 -19.57
CA ALA A 561 -19.68 -3.64 -18.91
C ALA A 561 -21.07 -3.00 -18.80
N GLU A 562 -21.91 -3.12 -19.83
CA GLU A 562 -23.29 -2.60 -19.81
C GLU A 562 -24.15 -3.32 -18.75
N ALA A 563 -23.95 -4.62 -18.55
CA ALA A 563 -24.68 -5.40 -17.55
C ALA A 563 -24.41 -4.96 -16.09
N LEU A 564 -23.33 -4.24 -15.83
CA LEU A 564 -23.01 -3.68 -14.50
C LEU A 564 -23.81 -2.40 -14.20
N LEU A 565 -24.48 -1.82 -15.20
CA LEU A 565 -25.14 -0.52 -15.11
C LEU A 565 -26.66 -0.68 -15.07
N GLN A 566 -27.34 0.31 -14.49
CA GLN A 566 -28.81 0.40 -14.58
C GLN A 566 -29.28 0.46 -16.06
N PRO A 567 -30.58 0.34 -16.36
CA PRO A 567 -31.11 0.58 -17.72
C PRO A 567 -31.02 2.05 -18.15
N ALA A 568 -30.81 2.30 -19.45
CA ALA A 568 -30.70 3.67 -19.97
C ALA A 568 -32.01 4.45 -19.74
N GLY A 569 -31.89 5.71 -19.31
CA GLY A 569 -33.06 6.55 -19.02
C GLY A 569 -33.83 6.17 -17.75
N ALA A 570 -33.27 5.33 -16.87
CA ALA A 570 -33.82 5.15 -15.53
C ALA A 570 -33.99 6.53 -14.84
N PRO A 571 -35.16 6.81 -14.25
CA PRO A 571 -35.36 8.09 -13.58
C PRO A 571 -34.33 8.24 -12.46
N GLY A 572 -33.66 9.39 -12.42
CA GLY A 572 -32.81 9.72 -11.28
C GLY A 572 -33.67 9.75 -10.02
N ASP A 573 -33.21 9.10 -8.96
CA ASP A 573 -33.87 9.22 -7.67
C ASP A 573 -33.86 10.70 -7.27
N GLY A 574 -35.04 11.32 -7.16
CA GLY A 574 -35.13 12.70 -6.68
C GLY A 574 -34.55 12.76 -5.28
N HIS A 575 -33.32 13.26 -5.14
CA HIS A 575 -32.65 13.24 -3.86
C HIS A 575 -33.14 14.40 -2.98
N ALA A 576 -33.79 14.07 -1.87
CA ALA A 576 -34.12 15.06 -0.84
C ALA A 576 -32.83 15.75 -0.37
N VAL A 577 -32.84 17.08 -0.36
CA VAL A 577 -31.73 17.91 0.15
C VAL A 577 -31.97 18.21 1.62
N LEU A 578 -30.93 18.12 2.44
CA LEU A 578 -31.05 18.26 3.89
C LEU A 578 -30.47 19.60 4.39
N THR A 579 -29.34 20.02 3.82
CA THR A 579 -28.55 21.15 4.36
C THR A 579 -28.41 22.32 3.39
N TYR A 580 -28.67 22.13 2.09
CA TYR A 580 -28.51 23.20 1.09
C TYR A 580 -29.35 24.46 1.32
N GLY A 581 -30.47 24.35 2.06
CA GLY A 581 -31.22 25.55 2.48
C GLY A 581 -30.40 26.50 3.37
N ALA A 582 -29.41 25.97 4.10
CA ALA A 582 -28.50 26.75 4.94
C ALA A 582 -27.16 27.04 4.25
N THR A 583 -26.63 26.09 3.48
CA THR A 583 -25.27 26.20 2.90
C THR A 583 -25.23 26.87 1.52
N ALA A 584 -26.30 26.83 0.74
CA ALA A 584 -26.37 27.51 -0.56
C ALA A 584 -26.84 28.98 -0.42
N THR A 585 -26.23 29.71 0.52
CA THR A 585 -26.61 31.09 0.85
C THR A 585 -25.39 32.01 0.90
N ARG A 586 -25.58 33.28 0.56
CA ARG A 586 -24.52 34.29 0.68
C ARG A 586 -24.00 34.43 2.11
N ARG A 587 -24.86 34.24 3.11
CA ARG A 587 -24.47 34.27 4.52
C ARG A 587 -23.45 33.16 4.84
N PHE A 588 -23.65 31.96 4.29
CA PHE A 588 -22.72 30.85 4.46
C PHE A 588 -21.37 31.17 3.80
N GLU A 589 -21.37 31.65 2.55
CA GLU A 589 -20.16 32.06 1.83
C GLU A 589 -19.34 33.10 2.61
N GLU A 590 -19.98 34.16 3.10
CA GLU A 590 -19.29 35.20 3.87
C GLU A 590 -18.74 34.71 5.20
N ALA A 591 -19.46 33.81 5.88
CA ALA A 591 -19.00 33.24 7.14
C ALA A 591 -17.81 32.30 6.91
N TYR A 592 -17.90 31.46 5.88
CA TYR A 592 -16.82 30.58 5.43
C TYR A 592 -15.54 31.37 5.10
N TRP A 593 -15.64 32.40 4.26
CA TRP A 593 -14.50 33.28 3.92
C TRP A 593 -13.84 33.89 5.16
N ARG A 594 -14.64 34.42 6.10
CA ARG A 594 -14.13 35.07 7.30
C ARG A 594 -13.43 34.10 8.25
N ASP A 595 -13.94 32.87 8.36
CA ASP A 595 -13.29 31.85 9.17
C ASP A 595 -11.92 31.48 8.57
N ILE A 596 -11.82 31.25 7.25
CA ILE A 596 -10.51 31.00 6.59
C ILE A 596 -9.56 32.17 6.82
N ALA A 597 -10.01 33.40 6.56
CA ALA A 597 -9.19 34.59 6.73
C ALA A 597 -8.69 34.74 8.18
N THR A 598 -9.52 34.42 9.17
CA THR A 598 -9.14 34.48 10.58
C THR A 598 -8.09 33.44 10.94
N LEU A 599 -8.25 32.21 10.44
CA LEU A 599 -7.35 31.11 10.75
C LEU A 599 -5.99 31.23 10.02
N ALA A 600 -6.00 31.72 8.78
CA ALA A 600 -4.81 31.83 7.93
C ALA A 600 -4.02 33.13 8.16
N HIS A 601 -4.68 34.27 8.42
CA HIS A 601 -4.07 35.60 8.56
C HIS A 601 -4.27 36.23 9.95
N GLY A 602 -4.79 35.47 10.91
CA GLY A 602 -5.00 35.93 12.28
C GLY A 602 -3.73 35.90 13.13
N GLU A 603 -3.89 35.52 14.40
CA GLU A 603 -2.83 35.60 15.41
C GLU A 603 -1.94 34.35 15.47
N TYR A 604 -2.28 33.30 14.72
CA TYR A 604 -1.63 31.98 14.76
C TYR A 604 -0.66 31.83 13.58
N LEU A 605 0.64 31.89 13.85
CA LEU A 605 1.69 31.93 12.82
C LEU A 605 2.59 30.69 12.83
N THR A 606 2.76 30.05 13.98
CA THR A 606 3.62 28.87 14.17
C THR A 606 2.77 27.63 14.42
N LYS A 607 2.20 27.11 13.33
CA LYS A 607 1.12 26.11 13.34
C LYS A 607 1.56 24.74 12.82
N ASP A 608 2.85 24.53 12.56
CA ASP A 608 3.36 23.19 12.31
C ASP A 608 3.48 22.43 13.65
N ASN A 609 3.19 21.14 13.67
CA ASN A 609 3.25 20.33 14.89
C ASN A 609 4.67 20.28 15.49
N ALA A 610 5.71 20.42 14.66
CA ALA A 610 7.10 20.34 15.06
C ALA A 610 7.68 21.69 15.52
N ASP A 611 6.89 22.76 15.42
CA ASP A 611 7.34 24.11 15.77
C ASP A 611 7.67 24.27 17.27
N CYS A 612 8.61 25.17 17.61
CA CYS A 612 9.49 25.89 16.69
C CYS A 612 10.78 25.11 16.43
N VAL A 613 11.21 24.97 15.17
CA VAL A 613 12.49 24.34 14.83
C VAL A 613 13.66 25.15 15.38
N ARG A 614 14.62 24.48 16.03
CA ARG A 614 15.64 25.10 16.91
C ARG A 614 16.89 25.58 16.17
N ASP A 615 17.02 25.31 14.88
CA ASP A 615 18.17 25.73 14.09
C ASP A 615 18.28 27.26 13.99
N ALA A 616 19.51 27.75 13.87
CA ALA A 616 19.78 29.19 13.92
C ALA A 616 19.11 29.98 12.79
N VAL A 617 18.92 29.37 11.61
CA VAL A 617 18.32 30.04 10.46
C VAL A 617 16.83 30.23 10.72
N THR A 618 16.13 29.17 11.12
CA THR A 618 14.70 29.24 11.46
C THR A 618 14.46 30.22 12.61
N GLN A 619 15.23 30.09 13.70
CA GLN A 619 15.10 30.97 14.87
C GLN A 619 15.26 32.46 14.54
N ALA A 620 16.12 32.82 13.57
CA ALA A 620 16.30 34.20 13.16
C ALA A 620 15.13 34.79 12.35
N HIS A 621 14.30 33.94 11.74
CA HIS A 621 13.19 34.34 10.89
C HIS A 621 11.82 34.24 11.57
N LEU A 622 11.72 33.58 12.73
CA LEU A 622 10.46 33.42 13.45
C LEU A 622 9.91 34.78 13.92
N PRO A 623 8.60 35.04 13.76
CA PRO A 623 7.96 36.24 14.30
C PRO A 623 7.93 36.23 15.83
N HIS A 624 7.90 35.04 16.44
CA HIS A 624 8.05 34.80 17.87
C HIS A 624 8.43 33.33 18.13
N HIS A 625 8.94 33.05 19.34
CA HIS A 625 9.52 31.75 19.71
C HIS A 625 8.59 30.89 20.58
N ARG A 626 7.31 30.83 20.22
CA ARG A 626 6.31 29.93 20.81
C ARG A 626 5.57 29.23 19.68
N ARG A 627 5.06 28.02 19.94
CA ARG A 627 4.11 27.31 19.07
C ARG A 627 2.70 27.85 19.30
N ASP A 628 1.93 28.06 18.24
CA ASP A 628 0.56 28.60 18.30
C ASP A 628 -0.52 27.52 18.10
N LEU A 629 -0.13 26.26 17.89
CA LEU A 629 -1.04 25.14 17.68
C LEU A 629 -1.97 24.90 18.87
N GLU A 630 -1.48 25.05 20.11
CA GLU A 630 -2.31 24.97 21.31
C GLU A 630 -3.33 26.14 21.39
N PRO A 631 -2.92 27.42 21.35
CA PRO A 631 -3.89 28.53 21.25
C PRO A 631 -4.94 28.37 20.15
N LEU A 632 -4.57 27.84 18.98
CA LEU A 632 -5.49 27.56 17.89
C LEU A 632 -6.51 26.47 18.27
N GLY A 633 -6.05 25.37 18.86
CA GLY A 633 -6.96 24.31 19.33
C GLY A 633 -7.94 24.81 20.41
N ASP A 634 -7.49 25.68 21.32
CA ASP A 634 -8.35 26.29 22.35
C ASP A 634 -9.44 27.16 21.71
N TYR A 635 -9.09 27.90 20.66
CA TYR A 635 -10.04 28.68 19.88
C TYR A 635 -11.11 27.81 19.23
N LEU A 636 -10.73 26.68 18.60
CA LEU A 636 -11.66 25.76 17.96
C LEU A 636 -12.63 25.15 18.98
N ILE A 637 -12.13 24.70 20.13
CA ILE A 637 -12.96 24.17 21.22
C ILE A 637 -13.97 25.22 21.69
N GLU A 638 -13.54 26.45 21.97
CA GLU A 638 -14.42 27.53 22.42
C GLU A 638 -15.44 27.92 21.35
N ARG A 639 -15.04 27.92 20.07
CA ARG A 639 -15.94 28.23 18.95
C ARG A 639 -17.07 27.19 18.84
N HIS A 640 -16.77 25.91 19.01
CA HIS A 640 -17.77 24.83 19.00
C HIS A 640 -18.65 24.83 20.26
N ARG A 641 -18.08 25.05 21.44
CA ARG A 641 -18.86 25.19 22.69
C ARG A 641 -19.87 26.32 22.60
N ARG A 642 -19.49 27.46 22.01
CA ARG A 642 -20.44 28.56 21.73
C ARG A 642 -21.54 28.16 20.76
N SER A 643 -21.23 27.41 19.70
CA SER A 643 -22.24 26.89 18.77
C SER A 643 -23.22 25.93 19.47
N ILE A 644 -22.73 25.02 20.32
CA ILE A 644 -23.55 24.11 21.13
C ILE A 644 -24.49 24.89 22.07
N ALA A 645 -23.95 25.88 22.79
CA ALA A 645 -24.71 26.72 23.69
C ALA A 645 -25.79 27.53 22.96
N ALA A 646 -25.43 28.15 21.82
CA ALA A 646 -26.36 28.93 21.00
C ALA A 646 -27.50 28.08 20.42
N ALA A 647 -27.25 26.80 20.11
CA ALA A 647 -28.28 25.86 19.68
C ALA A 647 -29.22 25.40 20.82
N GLY A 648 -28.83 25.63 22.08
CA GLY A 648 -29.50 25.10 23.27
C GLY A 648 -29.27 23.60 23.46
N MET A 649 -28.09 23.11 23.06
CA MET A 649 -27.71 21.70 23.07
C MET A 649 -26.67 21.35 24.14
N THR A 650 -26.37 22.28 25.05
CA THR A 650 -25.49 22.04 26.22
C THR A 650 -25.97 20.83 27.02
N GLY A 651 -25.03 19.93 27.36
CA GLY A 651 -25.33 18.68 28.06
C GLY A 651 -25.91 17.57 27.18
N LYS A 652 -26.08 17.81 25.87
CA LYS A 652 -26.50 16.80 24.88
C LYS A 652 -25.47 16.61 23.79
N ALA A 653 -24.92 17.71 23.27
CA ALA A 653 -23.75 17.73 22.41
C ALA A 653 -22.53 18.17 23.22
N PHE A 654 -21.36 17.67 22.85
CA PHE A 654 -20.12 17.86 23.60
C PHE A 654 -18.98 18.24 22.67
N CYS A 655 -18.04 19.05 23.17
CA CYS A 655 -16.80 19.37 22.48
C CYS A 655 -15.63 19.32 23.48
N GLY A 656 -14.61 18.54 23.14
CA GLY A 656 -13.42 18.32 23.95
C GLY A 656 -12.25 17.85 23.10
N GLU A 657 -11.15 17.54 23.77
CA GLU A 657 -9.92 17.07 23.14
C GLU A 657 -9.68 15.58 23.40
N LEU A 658 -8.96 14.92 22.49
CA LEU A 658 -8.40 13.58 22.65
C LEU A 658 -6.87 13.71 22.72
N PRO A 659 -6.27 13.73 23.92
CA PRO A 659 -4.83 13.95 24.07
C PRO A 659 -4.03 12.68 23.78
N PHE A 660 -2.86 12.83 23.16
CA PHE A 660 -1.89 11.77 22.89
C PHE A 660 -0.44 12.27 22.87
N ALA A 661 0.51 11.34 22.86
CA ALA A 661 1.94 11.63 22.87
C ALA A 661 2.58 11.34 21.50
N TRP A 662 3.53 12.18 21.10
CA TRP A 662 4.36 11.94 19.92
C TRP A 662 5.46 10.94 20.28
N ARG A 663 5.30 9.69 19.83
CA ARG A 663 6.24 8.59 20.08
C ARG A 663 6.90 8.16 18.78
N THR A 664 8.23 8.19 18.78
CA THR A 664 9.07 7.90 17.61
C THR A 664 10.22 6.97 18.03
N ASP A 665 10.69 6.13 17.11
CA ASP A 665 11.90 5.30 17.34
C ASP A 665 13.20 6.08 17.07
N PHE A 666 13.07 7.31 16.56
CA PHE A 666 14.15 8.18 16.11
C PHE A 666 14.16 9.51 16.88
N PRO A 667 15.35 10.05 17.24
CA PRO A 667 15.44 11.35 17.90
C PRO A 667 15.30 12.50 16.91
N PHE A 668 14.38 13.41 17.20
CA PHE A 668 14.08 14.61 16.42
C PHE A 668 14.46 15.88 17.22
N ASP A 669 15.71 15.92 17.70
CA ASP A 669 16.16 16.86 18.74
C ASP A 669 16.12 18.36 18.34
N GLU A 670 16.08 18.64 17.04
CA GLU A 670 15.95 19.99 16.48
C GLU A 670 14.50 20.48 16.35
N PHE A 671 13.52 19.58 16.49
CA PHE A 671 12.10 19.92 16.40
C PHE A 671 11.53 20.25 17.78
N GLY A 672 11.19 21.53 18.00
CA GLY A 672 10.76 22.05 19.30
C GLY A 672 9.48 21.38 19.83
N GLY A 673 8.50 21.14 18.97
CA GLY A 673 7.24 20.48 19.33
C GLY A 673 7.45 19.05 19.83
N TRP A 674 8.29 18.28 19.12
CA TRP A 674 8.66 16.92 19.56
C TRP A 674 9.37 16.92 20.91
N LEU A 675 10.34 17.83 21.10
CA LEU A 675 11.08 17.93 22.36
C LEU A 675 10.16 18.29 23.54
N ALA A 676 9.26 19.27 23.35
CA ALA A 676 8.31 19.65 24.38
C ALA A 676 7.36 18.50 24.75
N ASN A 677 6.91 17.73 23.75
CA ASN A 677 6.10 16.52 23.95
C ASN A 677 6.87 15.46 24.75
N ARG A 678 8.09 15.12 24.33
CA ARG A 678 8.98 14.16 25.00
C ARG A 678 9.29 14.54 26.46
N GLU A 679 9.50 15.82 26.72
CA GLU A 679 9.78 16.35 28.07
C GLU A 679 8.53 16.47 28.95
N GLY A 680 7.34 16.12 28.44
CA GLY A 680 6.07 16.22 29.15
C GLY A 680 5.60 17.66 29.38
N LYS A 681 6.13 18.62 28.62
CA LYS A 681 5.75 20.04 28.66
C LYS A 681 4.58 20.37 27.74
N ALA A 682 4.37 19.55 26.71
CA ALA A 682 3.25 19.63 25.78
C ALA A 682 2.71 18.23 25.49
N HIS A 683 1.56 18.16 24.82
CA HIS A 683 0.99 16.94 24.24
C HIS A 683 0.31 17.30 22.92
N GLU A 684 0.07 16.31 22.07
CA GLU A 684 -0.73 16.49 20.86
C GLU A 684 -2.19 16.18 21.17
N ARG A 685 -3.13 16.75 20.40
CA ARG A 685 -4.56 16.57 20.66
C ARG A 685 -5.40 16.67 19.38
N ASP A 686 -6.33 15.73 19.22
CA ASP A 686 -7.43 15.90 18.28
C ASP A 686 -8.60 16.61 18.98
N ILE A 687 -9.41 17.37 18.25
CA ILE A 687 -10.59 18.05 18.80
C ILE A 687 -11.83 17.37 18.25
N VAL A 688 -12.72 16.91 19.14
CA VAL A 688 -13.93 16.17 18.75
C VAL A 688 -15.17 16.91 19.22
N VAL A 689 -16.10 17.13 18.30
CA VAL A 689 -17.46 17.59 18.57
C VAL A 689 -18.44 16.43 18.35
N ALA A 690 -19.05 15.94 19.42
CA ALA A 690 -20.05 14.87 19.35
C ALA A 690 -21.47 15.45 19.37
N ILE A 691 -22.18 15.34 18.25
CA ILE A 691 -23.56 15.80 18.06
C ILE A 691 -24.50 14.59 18.03
N PRO A 692 -25.52 14.52 18.91
CA PRO A 692 -26.29 13.30 19.11
C PRO A 692 -27.33 13.05 18.00
N GLY A 693 -27.42 11.81 17.54
CA GLY A 693 -28.56 11.26 16.80
C GLY A 693 -29.49 10.42 17.69
N ARG A 694 -30.43 9.72 17.06
CA ARG A 694 -31.35 8.78 17.75
C ARG A 694 -30.64 7.51 18.20
N ASP A 695 -29.73 6.98 17.39
CA ASP A 695 -28.88 5.82 17.66
C ASP A 695 -27.46 6.26 18.02
N ARG A 696 -27.16 6.26 19.32
CA ARG A 696 -25.85 6.63 19.86
C ARG A 696 -24.75 5.60 19.59
N ARG A 697 -25.11 4.41 19.06
CA ARG A 697 -24.15 3.33 18.78
C ARG A 697 -23.44 3.51 17.45
N HIS A 698 -23.92 4.41 16.59
CA HIS A 698 -23.31 4.67 15.30
C HIS A 698 -23.06 6.16 15.11
N ALA A 699 -21.89 6.50 14.58
CA ALA A 699 -21.52 7.86 14.21
C ALA A 699 -21.10 7.94 12.75
N VAL A 700 -21.26 9.12 12.16
CA VAL A 700 -20.60 9.53 10.93
C VAL A 700 -19.69 10.72 11.21
N VAL A 701 -18.56 10.79 10.54
CA VAL A 701 -17.48 11.74 10.86
C VAL A 701 -17.22 12.67 9.68
N LEU A 702 -17.16 13.97 9.95
CA LEU A 702 -16.53 14.94 9.07
C LEU A 702 -15.22 15.37 9.73
N ALA A 703 -14.10 15.25 9.02
CA ALA A 703 -12.78 15.53 9.56
C ALA A 703 -11.94 16.44 8.66
N ASP A 704 -10.99 17.14 9.26
CA ASP A 704 -9.89 17.92 8.67
C ASP A 704 -8.63 17.74 9.55
N HIS A 705 -7.54 18.39 9.18
CA HIS A 705 -6.44 18.69 10.11
C HIS A 705 -6.28 20.20 10.26
N TYR A 706 -5.74 20.67 11.39
CA TYR A 706 -5.62 22.10 11.69
C TYR A 706 -4.19 22.62 11.86
N ASP A 707 -3.19 21.72 11.84
CA ASP A 707 -1.78 22.06 11.63
C ASP A 707 -1.50 22.35 10.15
N THR A 708 -0.34 22.94 9.86
CA THR A 708 0.06 23.39 8.51
C THR A 708 1.50 23.02 8.21
N ALA A 709 1.80 22.64 6.96
CA ALA A 709 3.16 22.39 6.48
C ALA A 709 4.12 23.57 6.63
N TYR A 710 5.41 23.28 6.48
CA TYR A 710 6.44 24.27 6.23
C TYR A 710 6.43 24.83 4.79
N MET A 711 6.69 26.14 4.68
CA MET A 711 6.84 26.86 3.41
C MET A 711 8.12 26.45 2.68
N GLU A 712 7.91 25.73 1.59
CA GLU A 712 8.89 25.17 0.70
C GLU A 712 9.79 26.24 0.05
N ASP A 713 9.21 27.33 -0.45
CA ASP A 713 9.91 28.42 -1.11
C ASP A 713 10.77 29.25 -0.15
N VAL A 714 10.45 29.23 1.16
CA VAL A 714 11.30 29.80 2.22
C VAL A 714 12.44 28.84 2.58
N TYR A 715 12.16 27.54 2.61
CA TYR A 715 13.16 26.54 2.96
C TYR A 715 14.18 26.30 1.84
N ASP A 716 13.74 26.16 0.58
CA ASP A 716 14.58 25.69 -0.51
C ASP A 716 15.56 26.78 -0.99
N THR A 717 16.81 26.67 -0.52
CA THR A 717 17.91 27.56 -0.91
C THR A 717 18.21 27.55 -2.41
N SER A 718 17.87 26.49 -3.14
CA SER A 718 18.07 26.41 -4.59
C SER A 718 17.08 27.29 -5.36
N LYS A 719 15.93 27.62 -4.75
CA LYS A 719 14.91 28.55 -5.26
C LYS A 719 15.05 29.97 -4.69
N GLY A 720 16.11 30.23 -3.91
CA GLY A 720 16.35 31.52 -3.28
C GLY A 720 15.79 31.65 -1.86
N GLY A 721 15.30 30.54 -1.28
CA GLY A 721 14.91 30.46 0.13
C GLY A 721 16.08 30.66 1.09
N SER A 722 15.77 30.93 2.36
CA SER A 722 16.77 31.13 3.41
C SER A 722 17.26 29.84 4.06
N GLY A 723 16.52 28.73 3.91
CA GLY A 723 16.74 27.50 4.68
C GLY A 723 15.88 27.41 5.95
N ALA A 724 15.08 28.43 6.25
CA ALA A 724 14.21 28.45 7.42
C ALA A 724 12.99 27.54 7.22
N ARG A 725 12.55 26.89 8.30
CA ARG A 725 11.29 26.13 8.37
C ARG A 725 10.24 26.99 9.05
N LEU A 726 9.40 27.64 8.25
CA LEU A 726 8.31 28.50 8.73
C LEU A 726 6.98 27.91 8.27
N ALA A 727 6.02 27.77 9.18
CA ALA A 727 4.70 27.25 8.87
C ALA A 727 3.99 28.11 7.82
N ALA A 728 3.28 27.47 6.90
CA ALA A 728 2.46 28.11 5.91
C ALA A 728 1.23 28.79 6.56
N HIS A 729 0.65 29.73 5.82
CA HIS A 729 -0.59 30.36 6.26
C HIS A 729 -1.75 29.36 6.33
N GLY A 730 -1.80 28.37 5.43
CA GLY A 730 -2.72 27.25 5.48
C GLY A 730 -4.11 27.55 4.95
N ALA A 731 -4.27 28.53 4.06
CA ALA A 731 -5.61 28.99 3.67
C ALA A 731 -6.40 27.92 2.93
N ASP A 732 -5.79 27.23 1.95
CA ASP A 732 -6.38 26.05 1.33
C ASP A 732 -5.94 24.75 2.02
N ASP A 733 -4.77 24.74 2.67
CA ASP A 733 -4.17 23.58 3.37
C ASP A 733 -3.90 23.85 4.87
N ASN A 734 -4.90 23.78 5.75
CA ASN A 734 -6.23 23.23 5.51
C ASN A 734 -7.34 24.01 6.23
N HIS A 735 -7.13 25.31 6.47
CA HIS A 735 -8.10 26.16 7.19
C HIS A 735 -9.43 26.33 6.46
N SER A 736 -9.47 26.07 5.16
CA SER A 736 -10.69 25.95 4.36
C SER A 736 -11.54 24.74 4.79
N ALA A 737 -10.94 23.57 5.04
CA ALA A 737 -11.64 22.44 5.63
C ALA A 737 -12.03 22.73 7.09
N THR A 738 -11.16 23.34 7.88
CA THR A 738 -11.49 23.76 9.26
C THR A 738 -12.69 24.68 9.30
N ALA A 739 -12.74 25.69 8.42
CA ALA A 739 -13.89 26.56 8.27
C ALA A 739 -15.16 25.79 7.89
N THR A 740 -15.05 24.73 7.08
CA THR A 740 -16.19 23.86 6.75
C THR A 740 -16.78 23.22 8.01
N LEU A 741 -15.95 22.64 8.89
CA LEU A 741 -16.42 22.02 10.13
C LEU A 741 -17.03 23.06 11.09
N LEU A 742 -16.45 24.25 11.20
CA LEU A 742 -17.00 25.35 12.00
C LEU A 742 -18.41 25.76 11.52
N GLN A 743 -18.63 25.80 10.20
CA GLN A 743 -19.94 26.11 9.62
C GLN A 743 -20.92 24.93 9.66
N ALA A 744 -20.42 23.70 9.67
CA ALA A 744 -21.24 22.49 9.74
C ALA A 744 -21.88 22.28 11.12
N ALA A 745 -21.16 22.61 12.20
CA ALA A 745 -21.62 22.46 13.58
C ALA A 745 -23.04 23.01 13.85
N PRO A 746 -23.35 24.29 13.58
CA PRO A 746 -24.70 24.83 13.83
C PRO A 746 -25.80 24.12 13.01
N ILE A 747 -25.49 23.64 11.80
CA ILE A 747 -26.45 22.95 10.93
C ILE A 747 -26.80 21.58 11.52
N TYR A 748 -25.80 20.79 11.90
CA TYR A 748 -26.05 19.48 12.50
C TYR A 748 -26.70 19.59 13.88
N LEU A 749 -26.36 20.59 14.69
CA LEU A 749 -27.02 20.85 15.96
C LEU A 749 -28.52 21.14 15.78
N ASP A 750 -28.90 21.89 14.73
CA ASP A 750 -30.31 22.14 14.41
C ASP A 750 -31.02 20.86 13.93
N LEU A 751 -30.40 20.06 13.07
CA LEU A 751 -30.94 18.76 12.65
C LEU A 751 -31.11 17.79 13.84
N ALA A 752 -30.16 17.75 14.76
CA ALA A 752 -30.22 16.95 15.99
C ALA A 752 -31.37 17.41 16.88
N LYS A 753 -31.52 18.73 17.07
CA LYS A 753 -32.61 19.34 17.85
C LYS A 753 -33.99 19.03 17.25
N GLN A 754 -34.09 18.97 15.93
CA GLN A 754 -35.29 18.55 15.21
C GLN A 754 -35.51 17.04 15.23
N GLY A 755 -34.59 16.27 15.82
CA GLY A 755 -34.63 14.81 15.88
C GLY A 755 -34.53 14.16 14.49
N ARG A 756 -33.89 14.82 13.52
CA ARG A 756 -33.76 14.32 12.14
C ARG A 756 -32.57 13.40 11.94
N LEU A 757 -31.54 13.50 12.79
CA LEU A 757 -30.36 12.63 12.73
C LEU A 757 -30.69 11.25 13.31
N GLU A 758 -30.44 10.21 12.53
CA GLU A 758 -30.54 8.83 13.01
C GLU A 758 -29.26 8.44 13.75
N ARG A 759 -28.09 8.79 13.21
CA ARG A 759 -26.77 8.50 13.80
C ARG A 759 -26.17 9.76 14.42
N ASP A 760 -25.23 9.57 15.34
CA ASP A 760 -24.39 10.67 15.83
C ASP A 760 -23.59 11.27 14.66
N VAL A 761 -23.32 12.58 14.74
CA VAL A 761 -22.38 13.26 13.85
C VAL A 761 -21.19 13.71 14.69
N TRP A 762 -20.00 13.32 14.27
CA TRP A 762 -18.74 13.77 14.87
C TRP A 762 -18.06 14.74 13.91
N LEU A 763 -17.65 15.89 14.44
CA LEU A 763 -16.72 16.79 13.75
C LEU A 763 -15.36 16.62 14.42
N VAL A 764 -14.33 16.32 13.64
CA VAL A 764 -13.02 15.96 14.16
C VAL A 764 -11.95 16.83 13.50
N HIS A 765 -11.27 17.65 14.31
CA HIS A 765 -10.05 18.33 13.87
C HIS A 765 -8.85 17.51 14.30
N LEU A 766 -8.15 16.93 13.33
CA LEU A 766 -6.94 16.13 13.53
C LEU A 766 -5.72 17.04 13.66
N THR A 767 -4.68 16.55 14.31
CA THR A 767 -3.39 17.27 14.38
C THR A 767 -2.22 16.41 13.98
N GLY A 768 -1.17 17.03 13.43
CA GLY A 768 0.06 16.38 13.02
C GLY A 768 -0.14 15.55 11.76
N GLU A 769 -1.00 16.00 10.84
CA GLU A 769 -1.07 15.46 9.48
C GLU A 769 0.29 15.60 8.81
N GLU A 770 0.88 16.77 8.99
CA GLU A 770 2.04 17.22 8.25
C GLU A 770 3.33 16.54 8.69
N PHE A 771 4.30 16.55 7.79
CA PHE A 771 5.63 16.05 8.11
C PHE A 771 6.32 17.00 9.12
N PRO A 772 6.99 16.50 10.18
CA PRO A 772 7.45 15.12 10.41
C PRO A 772 6.51 14.21 11.22
N ALA A 773 5.34 14.68 11.66
CA ALA A 773 4.42 13.88 12.46
C ALA A 773 3.72 12.77 11.66
N ASP A 774 3.35 13.06 10.41
CA ASP A 774 2.78 12.13 9.42
C ASP A 774 1.44 11.49 9.87
N CYS A 775 0.34 12.26 9.81
CA CYS A 775 -1.00 11.76 10.16
C CYS A 775 -1.13 11.29 11.61
N MET A 776 -0.45 11.94 12.55
CA MET A 776 -0.36 11.51 13.95
C MET A 776 -1.73 11.44 14.64
N GLY A 777 -2.58 12.44 14.43
CA GLY A 777 -3.96 12.50 14.92
C GLY A 777 -4.81 11.35 14.37
N ALA A 778 -4.81 11.12 13.06
CA ALA A 778 -5.54 9.98 12.49
C ALA A 778 -5.05 8.64 13.05
N ARG A 779 -3.74 8.47 13.28
CA ARG A 779 -3.20 7.25 13.94
C ARG A 779 -3.70 7.12 15.37
N ALA A 780 -3.72 8.21 16.14
CA ALA A 780 -4.20 8.22 17.53
C ALA A 780 -5.70 7.89 17.61
N LEU A 781 -6.53 8.55 16.78
CA LEU A 781 -7.96 8.29 16.71
C LEU A 781 -8.25 6.87 16.23
N CYS A 782 -7.56 6.37 15.20
CA CYS A 782 -7.71 4.99 14.75
C CYS A 782 -7.38 3.98 15.87
N ARG A 783 -6.32 4.24 16.64
CA ARG A 783 -5.99 3.41 17.80
C ARG A 783 -7.12 3.43 18.83
N ALA A 784 -7.61 4.60 19.21
CA ALA A 784 -8.71 4.74 20.17
C ALA A 784 -10.00 4.06 19.71
N LEU A 785 -10.31 4.11 18.41
CA LEU A 785 -11.45 3.40 17.81
C LEU A 785 -11.28 1.88 17.88
N MET A 786 -10.07 1.35 17.65
CA MET A 786 -9.81 -0.10 17.70
C MET A 786 -9.88 -0.62 19.14
N GLU A 787 -9.32 0.15 20.07
CA GLU A 787 -9.23 -0.20 21.49
C GLU A 787 -10.54 0.05 22.24
N ARG A 788 -11.53 0.69 21.60
CA ARG A 788 -12.76 1.19 22.24
C ARG A 788 -12.42 2.03 23.46
N ALA A 789 -11.62 3.07 23.24
CA ALA A 789 -11.09 3.97 24.26
C ALA A 789 -11.23 5.44 23.83
N VAL A 790 -12.39 5.81 23.28
CA VAL A 790 -12.68 7.18 22.85
C VAL A 790 -13.36 7.91 24.00
N VAL A 791 -12.58 8.62 24.82
CA VAL A 791 -13.07 9.33 26.01
C VAL A 791 -12.64 10.79 25.92
N LEU A 792 -13.60 11.71 25.94
CA LEU A 792 -13.33 13.15 25.94
C LEU A 792 -13.30 13.66 27.39
N PRO A 793 -12.16 14.17 27.89
CA PRO A 793 -12.11 14.78 29.20
C PRO A 793 -12.99 16.02 29.27
N GLY A 794 -13.74 16.17 30.35
CA GLY A 794 -14.67 17.29 30.53
C GLY A 794 -14.63 17.88 31.94
N ALA A 795 -14.86 19.19 32.06
CA ALA A 795 -14.90 19.87 33.36
C ALA A 795 -16.03 19.35 34.27
N ASP A 796 -17.13 18.88 33.68
CA ASP A 796 -18.30 18.31 34.36
C ASP A 796 -18.27 16.76 34.40
N GLY A 797 -17.13 16.16 34.05
CA GLY A 797 -16.93 14.72 33.90
C GLY A 797 -16.64 14.31 32.45
N ASP A 798 -16.04 13.13 32.32
CA ASP A 798 -15.64 12.59 31.02
C ASP A 798 -16.84 12.14 30.18
N VAL A 799 -16.75 12.33 28.87
CA VAL A 799 -17.74 11.85 27.89
C VAL A 799 -17.18 10.62 27.19
N ASP A 800 -17.74 9.46 27.51
CA ASP A 800 -17.34 8.18 26.92
C ASP A 800 -18.10 7.90 25.61
N LEU A 801 -17.37 7.85 24.51
CA LEU A 801 -17.84 7.55 23.15
C LEU A 801 -17.38 6.16 22.67
N SER A 802 -16.76 5.36 23.55
CA SER A 802 -16.10 4.09 23.21
C SER A 802 -17.05 3.01 22.67
N ALA A 803 -18.35 3.11 22.98
CA ALA A 803 -19.37 2.19 22.48
C ALA A 803 -19.87 2.56 21.07
N THR A 804 -19.48 3.71 20.53
CA THR A 804 -19.96 4.23 19.24
C THR A 804 -19.06 3.76 18.10
N ARG A 805 -19.66 3.18 17.07
CA ARG A 805 -18.99 2.75 15.83
C ARG A 805 -19.14 3.80 14.74
N VAL A 806 -18.04 4.25 14.17
CA VAL A 806 -17.99 5.07 12.96
C VAL A 806 -18.39 4.22 11.75
N VAL A 807 -19.42 4.65 11.00
CA VAL A 807 -19.93 3.90 9.83
C VAL A 807 -19.75 4.64 8.51
N GLY A 808 -19.20 5.85 8.55
CA GLY A 808 -18.87 6.66 7.40
C GLY A 808 -18.06 7.87 7.84
N LEU A 809 -16.98 8.16 7.12
CA LEU A 809 -16.06 9.25 7.41
C LEU A 809 -15.72 9.99 6.11
N VAL A 810 -15.73 11.32 6.15
CA VAL A 810 -15.16 12.17 5.10
C VAL A 810 -14.01 12.95 5.70
N VAL A 811 -12.79 12.75 5.21
CA VAL A 811 -11.63 13.63 5.48
C VAL A 811 -11.63 14.71 4.41
N MET A 812 -11.54 15.97 4.80
CA MET A 812 -11.38 17.11 3.90
C MET A 812 -9.94 17.60 3.98
N ASP A 813 -9.33 17.81 2.82
CA ASP A 813 -7.93 18.17 2.67
C ASP A 813 -7.77 19.00 1.41
N MET A 814 -6.93 20.04 1.43
CA MET A 814 -6.68 20.97 0.32
C MET A 814 -7.94 21.30 -0.48
N ILE A 815 -8.76 22.20 0.06
CA ILE A 815 -9.97 22.66 -0.61
C ILE A 815 -9.95 24.16 -0.85
N ALA A 816 -10.79 24.59 -1.80
CA ALA A 816 -11.02 25.98 -2.16
C ALA A 816 -10.00 26.66 -3.10
N HIS A 817 -8.93 25.99 -3.58
CA HIS A 817 -8.03 26.61 -4.57
C HIS A 817 -8.74 26.81 -5.91
N ASN A 818 -9.34 25.75 -6.47
CA ASN A 818 -9.90 25.69 -7.83
C ASN A 818 -8.87 25.94 -8.95
N ARG A 819 -8.50 24.88 -9.67
CA ARG A 819 -7.54 24.97 -10.78
C ARG A 819 -8.10 25.69 -12.00
N ALA A 820 -7.31 26.59 -12.60
CA ALA A 820 -7.72 27.33 -13.79
C ALA A 820 -7.83 26.47 -15.07
N ASP A 821 -6.96 25.47 -15.22
CA ASP A 821 -6.92 24.54 -16.37
C ASP A 821 -7.95 23.40 -16.24
N HIS A 822 -8.31 23.04 -15.01
CA HIS A 822 -9.32 22.03 -14.71
C HIS A 822 -10.36 22.51 -13.68
N PRO A 823 -11.16 23.54 -14.02
CA PRO A 823 -12.00 24.21 -13.03
C PRO A 823 -13.16 23.34 -12.55
N TYR A 824 -13.51 23.56 -11.28
CA TYR A 824 -14.65 22.97 -10.58
C TYR A 824 -14.60 21.44 -10.47
N VAL A 825 -13.40 20.87 -10.51
CA VAL A 825 -13.17 19.44 -10.31
C VAL A 825 -12.62 19.21 -8.92
N PHE A 826 -13.19 18.23 -8.23
CA PHE A 826 -12.70 17.72 -6.96
C PHE A 826 -12.77 16.19 -6.97
N GLN A 827 -12.03 15.58 -6.07
CA GLN A 827 -11.91 14.14 -5.92
C GLN A 827 -12.76 13.66 -4.76
N ILE A 828 -13.45 12.54 -4.99
CA ILE A 828 -14.03 11.69 -3.97
C ILE A 828 -13.18 10.42 -4.01
N ALA A 829 -12.20 10.32 -3.12
CA ALA A 829 -11.26 9.20 -3.09
C ALA A 829 -11.62 8.24 -1.96
N PRO A 830 -12.50 7.23 -2.21
CA PRO A 830 -12.84 6.25 -1.18
C PRO A 830 -11.64 5.37 -0.84
N GLY A 831 -11.54 5.02 0.44
CA GLY A 831 -10.73 3.91 0.91
C GLY A 831 -11.14 2.57 0.34
N ASP A 832 -10.52 1.52 0.87
CA ASP A 832 -10.80 0.16 0.44
C ASP A 832 -12.10 -0.38 1.09
N GLY A 833 -12.84 -1.18 0.32
CA GLY A 833 -13.99 -1.94 0.78
C GLY A 833 -15.39 -1.32 0.57
N PRO A 834 -16.45 -2.11 0.84
CA PRO A 834 -17.84 -1.72 0.58
C PRO A 834 -18.31 -0.46 1.31
N GLY A 835 -17.89 -0.28 2.55
CA GLY A 835 -18.25 0.88 3.37
C GLY A 835 -17.79 2.20 2.75
N ALA A 836 -16.52 2.26 2.32
CA ALA A 836 -15.96 3.44 1.67
C ALA A 836 -16.66 3.76 0.34
N LEU A 837 -17.02 2.73 -0.45
CA LEU A 837 -17.80 2.91 -1.68
C LEU A 837 -19.21 3.46 -1.41
N ARG A 838 -19.85 3.09 -0.29
CA ARG A 838 -21.14 3.68 0.12
C ARG A 838 -20.99 5.16 0.49
N VAL A 839 -19.89 5.55 1.13
CA VAL A 839 -19.57 6.97 1.39
C VAL A 839 -19.38 7.70 0.06
N ALA A 840 -18.62 7.15 -0.89
CA ALA A 840 -18.42 7.75 -2.20
C ALA A 840 -19.73 7.87 -3.01
N LEU A 841 -20.62 6.88 -2.92
CA LEU A 841 -21.95 6.98 -3.53
C LEU A 841 -22.76 8.11 -2.89
N ALA A 842 -22.81 8.20 -1.57
CA ALA A 842 -23.52 9.29 -0.88
C ALA A 842 -22.97 10.67 -1.27
N ALA A 843 -21.65 10.79 -1.40
CA ALA A 843 -20.95 11.98 -1.87
C ALA A 843 -21.33 12.36 -3.30
N HIS A 844 -21.34 11.39 -4.21
CA HIS A 844 -21.77 11.59 -5.59
C HIS A 844 -23.23 12.07 -5.66
N LEU A 845 -24.13 11.45 -4.89
CA LEU A 845 -25.54 11.87 -4.84
C LEU A 845 -25.73 13.28 -4.28
N ALA A 846 -24.91 13.68 -3.29
CA ALA A 846 -24.89 15.07 -2.80
C ALA A 846 -24.44 16.02 -3.93
N ASN A 847 -23.33 15.72 -4.61
CA ASN A 847 -22.85 16.52 -5.73
C ASN A 847 -23.88 16.63 -6.89
N GLU A 848 -24.62 15.57 -7.20
CA GLU A 848 -25.71 15.64 -8.20
C GLU A 848 -26.82 16.60 -7.75
N ALA A 849 -27.24 16.52 -6.49
CA ALA A 849 -28.24 17.43 -5.93
C ALA A 849 -27.75 18.89 -5.92
N TRP A 850 -26.48 19.13 -5.60
CA TRP A 850 -25.86 20.47 -5.71
C TRP A 850 -25.97 21.01 -7.13
N ASN A 851 -25.59 20.20 -8.13
CA ASN A 851 -25.60 20.64 -9.52
C ASN A 851 -27.01 20.96 -10.04
N ALA A 852 -28.02 20.23 -9.60
CA ALA A 852 -29.41 20.54 -9.89
C ALA A 852 -29.85 21.86 -9.24
N LEU A 853 -29.43 22.10 -7.99
CA LEU A 853 -29.71 23.34 -7.27
C LEU A 853 -28.98 24.54 -7.88
N ALA A 854 -27.70 24.40 -8.24
CA ALA A 854 -26.89 25.46 -8.84
C ALA A 854 -27.53 26.01 -10.12
N ALA A 855 -28.11 25.15 -10.96
CA ALA A 855 -28.86 25.57 -12.15
C ALA A 855 -30.06 26.46 -11.79
N THR A 856 -30.77 26.13 -10.71
CA THR A 856 -31.91 26.91 -10.21
C THR A 856 -31.46 28.24 -9.61
N LEU A 857 -30.42 28.23 -8.78
CA LEU A 857 -29.86 29.43 -8.14
C LEU A 857 -29.32 30.42 -9.17
N ASN A 858 -28.64 29.94 -10.22
CA ASN A 858 -28.13 30.78 -11.30
C ASN A 858 -29.23 31.39 -12.19
N ALA A 859 -30.48 30.91 -12.09
CA ALA A 859 -31.62 31.53 -12.75
C ALA A 859 -32.27 32.66 -11.93
N THR A 860 -31.97 32.77 -10.63
CA THR A 860 -32.51 33.81 -9.74
C THR A 860 -32.00 35.21 -10.10
N PRO A 861 -32.75 36.29 -9.80
CA PRO A 861 -32.30 37.65 -10.11
C PRO A 861 -30.94 38.04 -9.49
N GLU A 862 -30.58 37.44 -8.35
CA GLU A 862 -29.33 37.72 -7.63
C GLU A 862 -28.10 37.24 -8.42
N ARG A 863 -28.19 36.05 -9.03
CA ARG A 863 -27.06 35.37 -9.70
C ARG A 863 -27.17 35.27 -11.22
N ARG A 864 -28.32 35.63 -11.80
CA ARG A 864 -28.54 35.59 -13.26
C ARG A 864 -27.51 36.45 -13.99
N GLY A 865 -26.79 35.82 -14.92
CA GLY A 865 -25.79 36.48 -15.76
C GLY A 865 -24.49 36.85 -15.04
N ARG A 866 -24.27 36.40 -13.80
CA ARG A 866 -22.99 36.53 -13.11
C ARG A 866 -21.96 35.57 -13.73
N GLY A 867 -20.69 35.99 -13.72
CA GLY A 867 -19.56 35.16 -14.13
C GLY A 867 -19.01 34.31 -12.98
N PRO A 868 -17.87 33.63 -13.21
CA PRO A 868 -17.08 32.98 -12.16
C PRO A 868 -16.71 33.92 -11.01
N SER A 869 -16.39 33.33 -9.85
CA SER A 869 -15.86 34.08 -8.70
C SER A 869 -14.56 34.79 -9.04
N THR A 870 -14.25 35.84 -8.28
CA THR A 870 -12.97 36.55 -8.35
C THR A 870 -12.20 36.30 -7.06
N ARG A 871 -10.92 35.92 -7.16
CA ARG A 871 -10.04 35.79 -5.99
C ARG A 871 -9.68 37.16 -5.41
N SER A 872 -9.31 37.22 -4.14
CA SER A 872 -8.91 38.44 -3.43
C SER A 872 -7.70 38.19 -2.55
N ALA A 873 -6.64 38.98 -2.73
CA ALA A 873 -5.49 38.97 -1.85
C ALA A 873 -5.74 39.72 -0.52
N ASP A 874 -6.80 40.54 -0.43
CA ASP A 874 -7.19 41.22 0.81
C ASP A 874 -8.13 40.31 1.63
N PRO A 875 -7.70 39.77 2.79
CA PRO A 875 -8.52 38.88 3.61
C PRO A 875 -9.82 39.54 4.12
N ALA A 876 -9.84 40.87 4.24
CA ALA A 876 -11.02 41.61 4.68
C ALA A 876 -12.05 41.82 3.55
N PHE A 877 -11.64 41.72 2.29
CA PHE A 877 -12.50 41.89 1.13
C PHE A 877 -13.12 40.55 0.72
N VAL A 878 -14.40 40.35 1.06
CA VAL A 878 -15.14 39.17 0.60
C VAL A 878 -15.50 39.33 -0.87
N PRO A 879 -15.13 38.38 -1.75
CA PRO A 879 -15.51 38.40 -3.17
C PRO A 879 -17.01 38.63 -3.39
N PRO A 880 -17.42 39.45 -4.37
CA PRO A 880 -18.83 39.72 -4.64
C PRO A 880 -19.59 38.46 -5.08
N VAL A 881 -20.92 38.50 -5.02
CA VAL A 881 -21.78 37.38 -5.45
C VAL A 881 -21.49 36.99 -6.91
N ALA A 882 -21.15 35.72 -7.12
CA ALA A 882 -20.85 35.13 -8.42
C ALA A 882 -21.88 34.08 -8.85
N ALA A 883 -21.65 33.43 -9.99
CA ALA A 883 -22.41 32.25 -10.38
C ALA A 883 -22.06 31.07 -9.47
N VAL A 884 -23.07 30.31 -9.05
CA VAL A 884 -22.87 29.05 -8.31
C VAL A 884 -22.23 28.03 -9.24
N PRO A 885 -21.06 27.47 -8.91
CA PRO A 885 -20.35 26.56 -9.79
C PRO A 885 -21.06 25.22 -9.89
N ARG A 886 -21.04 24.64 -11.10
CA ARG A 886 -21.41 23.25 -11.32
C ARG A 886 -20.17 22.39 -11.07
N MET A 887 -20.23 21.58 -10.02
CA MET A 887 -19.10 20.81 -9.51
C MET A 887 -19.00 19.43 -10.19
N ARG A 888 -17.78 18.98 -10.43
CA ARG A 888 -17.45 17.65 -10.94
C ARG A 888 -16.68 16.88 -9.87
N GLY A 889 -17.40 16.17 -9.02
CA GLY A 889 -16.81 15.15 -8.14
C GLY A 889 -16.43 13.90 -8.93
N GLU A 890 -15.13 13.64 -9.09
CA GLU A 890 -14.62 12.40 -9.68
C GLU A 890 -14.41 11.35 -8.59
N VAL A 891 -14.90 10.13 -8.81
CA VAL A 891 -14.74 9.05 -7.83
C VAL A 891 -13.47 8.29 -8.18
N ARG A 892 -12.42 8.44 -7.36
CA ARG A 892 -11.08 7.90 -7.61
C ARG A 892 -10.76 6.77 -6.64
N LEU A 893 -10.96 5.53 -7.08
CA LEU A 893 -10.76 4.34 -6.23
C LEU A 893 -9.33 4.26 -5.69
N HIS A 894 -9.15 3.64 -4.53
CA HIS A 894 -7.85 3.60 -3.82
C HIS A 894 -6.68 3.04 -4.65
N PHE A 895 -6.94 2.14 -5.61
CA PHE A 895 -5.93 1.58 -6.52
C PHE A 895 -5.71 2.40 -7.79
N GLU A 896 -6.53 3.44 -8.05
CA GLU A 896 -6.41 4.29 -9.23
C GLU A 896 -5.16 5.20 -9.13
N PRO A 897 -4.37 5.33 -10.23
CA PRO A 897 -3.22 6.24 -10.29
C PRO A 897 -3.46 7.69 -9.86
N ARG A 898 -4.68 8.21 -10.08
CA ARG A 898 -5.04 9.61 -9.81
C ARG A 898 -5.65 9.82 -8.43
N SER A 899 -5.86 8.75 -7.67
CA SER A 899 -6.39 8.84 -6.30
C SER A 899 -5.31 9.39 -5.39
N SER A 900 -5.60 10.52 -4.74
CA SER A 900 -4.75 11.16 -3.73
C SER A 900 -4.85 10.53 -2.34
N LEU A 901 -5.53 9.39 -2.21
CA LEU A 901 -5.60 8.65 -0.94
C LEU A 901 -4.28 7.90 -0.65
N TYR A 902 -3.21 8.65 -0.42
CA TYR A 902 -1.90 8.17 0.01
C TYR A 902 -1.19 9.29 0.77
N ASN A 903 -0.43 8.95 1.81
CA ASN A 903 0.34 9.88 2.63
C ASN A 903 -0.51 11.05 3.15
N THR A 904 -1.70 10.72 3.68
CA THR A 904 -2.73 11.63 4.20
C THR A 904 -3.53 10.89 5.26
N ASP A 905 -4.19 11.61 6.16
CA ASP A 905 -5.03 11.06 7.23
C ASP A 905 -6.05 10.04 6.70
N GLY A 906 -6.61 10.28 5.50
CA GLY A 906 -7.56 9.38 4.85
C GLY A 906 -6.99 7.97 4.62
N GLN A 907 -5.69 7.83 4.33
CA GLN A 907 -5.05 6.53 4.17
C GLN A 907 -5.01 5.77 5.50
N VAL A 908 -4.70 6.45 6.61
CA VAL A 908 -4.61 5.82 7.93
C VAL A 908 -5.96 5.20 8.33
N PHE A 909 -7.07 5.94 8.12
CA PHE A 909 -8.42 5.41 8.33
C PHE A 909 -8.74 4.23 7.41
N SER A 910 -8.40 4.35 6.11
CA SER A 910 -8.61 3.28 5.14
C SER A 910 -7.85 2.00 5.54
N ASP A 911 -6.60 2.10 5.97
CA ASP A 911 -5.72 0.96 6.27
C ASP A 911 -6.12 0.17 7.52
N VAL A 912 -6.88 0.78 8.44
CA VAL A 912 -7.54 0.07 9.55
C VAL A 912 -8.97 -0.40 9.22
N GLY A 913 -9.54 0.06 8.10
CA GLY A 913 -10.87 -0.35 7.63
C GLY A 913 -12.02 0.55 8.10
N VAL A 914 -11.73 1.77 8.55
CA VAL A 914 -12.78 2.79 8.75
C VAL A 914 -13.36 3.17 7.38
N PRO A 915 -14.70 3.16 7.20
CA PRO A 915 -15.34 3.56 5.95
C PRO A 915 -15.08 5.04 5.60
N ALA A 916 -13.92 5.35 5.02
CA ALA A 916 -13.47 6.71 4.75
C ALA A 916 -13.50 7.05 3.26
N ALA A 917 -13.74 8.33 2.96
CA ALA A 917 -13.44 8.93 1.67
C ALA A 917 -12.73 10.26 1.87
N LEU A 918 -11.65 10.49 1.13
CA LEU A 918 -10.96 11.78 1.08
C LEU A 918 -11.68 12.69 0.08
N PHE A 919 -11.99 13.91 0.50
CA PHE A 919 -12.45 15.01 -0.31
C PHE A 919 -11.31 15.99 -0.47
N MET A 920 -10.87 16.13 -1.72
CA MET A 920 -9.74 16.98 -2.05
C MET A 920 -10.01 17.67 -3.38
N GLU A 921 -9.43 18.83 -3.61
CA GLU A 921 -9.44 19.41 -4.96
C GLU A 921 -8.65 18.57 -5.98
N ASP A 922 -8.73 18.91 -7.26
CA ASP A 922 -7.97 18.22 -8.29
C ASP A 922 -6.46 18.45 -8.11
N TYR A 923 -5.80 17.50 -7.46
CA TYR A 923 -4.47 17.64 -6.86
C TYR A 923 -3.41 17.99 -7.91
N ASP A 924 -2.64 19.05 -7.63
CA ASP A 924 -1.42 19.42 -8.33
C ASP A 924 -0.33 19.69 -7.33
N ILE A 925 0.74 18.90 -7.33
CA ILE A 925 1.89 19.20 -6.47
C ILE A 925 2.71 20.39 -6.99
N ASP A 926 2.54 20.78 -8.26
CA ASP A 926 3.30 21.85 -8.89
C ASP A 926 2.60 23.23 -8.83
N ARG A 927 1.41 23.31 -8.21
CA ARG A 927 0.69 24.60 -8.13
C ARG A 927 1.36 25.53 -7.13
N GLN A 928 1.36 26.83 -7.47
CA GLN A 928 1.62 27.87 -6.49
C GLN A 928 0.55 27.85 -5.39
N GLY A 929 0.94 28.07 -4.15
CA GLY A 929 0.08 27.98 -2.98
C GLY A 929 0.05 26.60 -2.31
N TYR A 930 0.83 25.61 -2.77
CA TYR A 930 0.90 24.29 -2.11
C TYR A 930 2.19 24.19 -1.27
N HIS A 931 2.04 24.25 0.06
CA HIS A 931 3.15 24.33 1.02
C HIS A 931 4.13 25.48 0.68
N ASP A 932 3.66 26.66 0.28
CA ASP A 932 4.51 27.81 -0.02
C ASP A 932 3.92 29.12 0.56
N THR A 933 4.64 30.24 0.43
CA THR A 933 4.20 31.56 0.94
C THR A 933 2.89 32.08 0.36
N HIS A 934 2.37 31.47 -0.71
CA HIS A 934 1.14 31.87 -1.38
C HIS A 934 -0.07 31.05 -0.94
N ASP A 935 0.05 30.10 -0.01
CA ASP A 935 -1.09 29.41 0.60
C ASP A 935 -1.91 30.36 1.50
N THR A 936 -2.57 31.31 0.87
CA THR A 936 -3.20 32.48 1.46
C THR A 936 -4.58 32.71 0.84
N MET A 937 -5.30 33.71 1.34
CA MET A 937 -6.60 34.11 0.77
C MET A 937 -6.53 34.47 -0.72
N GLU A 938 -5.35 34.87 -1.23
CA GLU A 938 -5.15 35.14 -2.65
C GLU A 938 -5.53 33.96 -3.54
N ASN A 939 -5.37 32.73 -3.05
CA ASN A 939 -5.61 31.51 -3.80
C ASN A 939 -7.01 30.92 -3.60
N ILE A 940 -7.82 31.48 -2.70
CA ILE A 940 -9.16 30.97 -2.39
C ILE A 940 -10.19 31.42 -3.44
N ASP A 941 -10.77 30.46 -4.15
CA ASP A 941 -12.01 30.61 -4.89
C ASP A 941 -13.19 30.35 -3.94
N LEU A 942 -13.84 31.43 -3.51
CA LEU A 942 -14.91 31.39 -2.53
C LEU A 942 -16.09 30.50 -2.96
N ASP A 943 -16.59 30.68 -4.19
CA ASP A 943 -17.78 29.94 -4.63
C ASP A 943 -17.46 28.45 -4.87
N TYR A 944 -16.24 28.10 -5.32
CA TYR A 944 -15.80 26.71 -5.40
C TYR A 944 -15.63 26.08 -4.01
N GLY A 945 -14.93 26.75 -3.08
CA GLY A 945 -14.73 26.28 -1.72
C GLY A 945 -16.05 26.10 -0.97
N ALA A 946 -16.94 27.09 -1.04
CA ALA A 946 -18.27 27.02 -0.43
C ALA A 946 -19.14 25.91 -1.02
N ALA A 947 -19.04 25.66 -2.34
CA ALA A 947 -19.74 24.55 -2.99
C ALA A 947 -19.24 23.19 -2.51
N LEU A 948 -17.92 22.99 -2.44
CA LEU A 948 -17.32 21.74 -1.96
C LEU A 948 -17.64 21.51 -0.48
N ALA A 949 -17.53 22.54 0.36
CA ALA A 949 -17.95 22.53 1.75
C ALA A 949 -19.42 22.13 1.91
N ALA A 950 -20.32 22.74 1.12
CA ALA A 950 -21.74 22.39 1.12
C ALA A 950 -21.98 20.93 0.73
N ILE A 951 -21.28 20.41 -0.28
CA ILE A 951 -21.39 19.01 -0.72
C ILE A 951 -20.92 18.06 0.38
N ALA A 952 -19.80 18.34 1.06
CA ALA A 952 -19.31 17.54 2.18
C ALA A 952 -20.32 17.53 3.35
N ILE A 953 -20.89 18.69 3.69
CA ILE A 953 -21.91 18.81 4.75
C ILE A 953 -23.18 18.02 4.40
N GLU A 954 -23.66 18.11 3.16
CA GLU A 954 -24.82 17.33 2.70
C GLU A 954 -24.51 15.82 2.65
N THR A 955 -23.28 15.42 2.30
CA THR A 955 -22.84 14.02 2.29
C THR A 955 -22.97 13.41 3.68
N ILE A 956 -22.45 14.09 4.70
CA ILE A 956 -22.52 13.62 6.08
C ILE A 956 -23.95 13.68 6.61
N ALA A 957 -24.74 14.70 6.28
CA ALA A 957 -26.17 14.71 6.63
C ALA A 957 -26.93 13.50 6.05
N ARG A 958 -26.64 13.11 4.80
CA ARG A 958 -27.24 11.91 4.18
C ARG A 958 -26.86 10.64 4.91
N LEU A 959 -25.57 10.48 5.23
CA LEU A 959 -25.09 9.34 5.99
C LEU A 959 -25.65 9.32 7.42
N ALA A 960 -25.85 10.49 8.06
CA ALA A 960 -26.39 10.61 9.40
C ALA A 960 -27.90 10.34 9.48
N THR A 961 -28.64 10.56 8.39
CA THR A 961 -30.11 10.42 8.34
C THR A 961 -30.58 9.11 7.72
N ALA A 962 -29.71 8.37 7.02
CA ALA A 962 -30.04 7.07 6.47
C ALA A 962 -30.43 6.09 7.60
N GLU A 963 -31.61 5.48 7.53
CA GLU A 963 -32.01 4.50 8.53
C GLU A 963 -31.00 3.33 8.57
N GLY A 964 -30.53 2.96 9.77
CA GLY A 964 -29.75 1.73 9.94
C GLY A 964 -30.56 0.55 9.41
N GLY A 965 -29.98 -0.22 8.50
CA GLY A 965 -30.59 -1.46 8.02
C GLY A 965 -30.90 -2.36 9.21
N ARG A 966 -32.15 -2.35 9.68
CA ARG A 966 -32.64 -3.15 10.81
C ARG A 966 -32.72 -4.66 10.51
N LYS A 967 -31.96 -5.16 9.53
CA LYS A 967 -31.98 -6.56 9.10
C LYS A 967 -30.60 -6.99 8.60
N ALA A 968 -29.75 -7.43 9.53
CA ALA A 968 -28.79 -8.53 9.41
C ALA A 968 -27.74 -8.40 10.55
N GLU A 969 -28.15 -8.72 11.77
CA GLU A 969 -27.26 -9.41 12.71
C GLU A 969 -27.61 -10.90 12.66
#